data_AF-A0A6M1NIV8-F1
#
_entry.id   AF-A0A6M1NIV8-F1
#
_cell.length_a   1.000
_cell.length_b   1.000
_cell.length_c   1.000
_cell.angle_alpha   90.00
_cell.angle_beta   90.00
_cell.angle_gamma   90.00
#
_symmetry.space_group_name_H-M   'P 1'
#
loop_
_entity.id
_entity.type
_entity.pdbx_description
1 polymer ?
#
loop_
_entity_poly.entity_id
_entity_poly.type
_entity_poly.pdbx_seq_one_letter_code
_entity_poly.pdbx_strand_id
1 'polypeptide(L)'
;MRFYKLIFLLGLFTAFCLSCRKEAFDDYYSRPDDLESPIYTRLEEEGRFSHFRRLIEKAGYMQTLNQAGYWTLFAPNDDAVSRFLQAHNYATVEEVPDAVAEQIVRYALVYNAFQTNRIADYQSNLGWQEGMGFRRRTAYYDGFRKEKVKINGTEREIVVGESNRNNVTVNFGTPYYVDGDNNNKYVTYFHEKYRQFNSLSADDYSFFHPSTSASNFHFMGGSVAKADIIAENGVIHEVDVVTLPRPSLDQYLKEHDEYSFFRDSILNQFFVTYEYSPTASKTYEYRTGQVEEVYIKVYDPLLAFSPNNENFLKEEDNDGQQDGYSMFIPTNDVIEPWIRNVFLEHYKTLNRVPKGVMADFINTMLWQSAVWPSQFSTKTNLHEEPARFTKADITDKQMVSNGFFYGTSKIQESDLFNTVYRHVILDPEYSLMLMLLEREHKRLVINPGTNFTLFLFSNSLLSSLGYSYNERLSEWSWIDRNGNTMGHGQTQTRLARLLYSHIVETPNDELANINNTQGFIQTGDRALPGEFIKWKNGHIYAAGNERLQEPVHIVGTAKFGNNGRVYYVDNLLEFSNETAGEAMARIATENPNVSKFWEYVSKSPLYVANDRVITGVAGGSSYTLLMPNNDAVQQAIDDGVLPADPATGDIVGKFQIERFIKYHILTNVNVAPDGNQDILSAITLMKDENDESLTVNVSNAVGNLRFVDRKGRTVSTVYTPDLYLSDRIVLHELNGYLNYNN
;
A
#
# COMPACT_ATOMS: atom_id res chain seq x y z
N MET A 1 56.03 -23.71 78.36
CA MET A 1 55.31 -22.42 78.41
C MET A 1 55.45 -21.54 77.16
N ARG A 2 56.40 -21.78 76.23
CA ARG A 2 56.59 -20.95 75.02
C ARG A 2 55.68 -21.29 73.81
N PHE A 3 55.15 -22.52 73.73
CA PHE A 3 54.32 -22.95 72.59
C PHE A 3 52.85 -22.44 72.65
N TYR A 4 52.26 -22.35 73.85
CA TYR A 4 50.89 -21.85 74.02
C TYR A 4 50.76 -20.33 73.79
N LYS A 5 51.80 -19.53 74.06
CA LYS A 5 51.79 -18.08 73.75
C LYS A 5 51.84 -17.80 72.25
N LEU A 6 52.49 -18.67 71.46
CA LEU A 6 52.59 -18.50 70.02
C LEU A 6 51.28 -18.86 69.32
N ILE A 7 50.58 -19.90 69.77
CA ILE A 7 49.26 -20.28 69.24
C ILE A 7 48.18 -19.25 69.63
N PHE A 8 48.25 -18.67 70.83
CA PHE A 8 47.32 -17.60 71.24
C PHE A 8 47.59 -16.29 70.50
N LEU A 9 48.85 -15.93 70.22
CA LEU A 9 49.18 -14.77 69.38
C LEU A 9 48.81 -14.99 67.91
N LEU A 10 48.98 -16.20 67.36
CA LEU A 10 48.60 -16.50 65.98
C LEU A 10 47.07 -16.55 65.80
N GLY A 11 46.34 -17.01 66.83
CA GLY A 11 44.87 -16.97 66.90
C GLY A 11 44.29 -15.55 67.03
N LEU A 12 44.92 -14.67 67.83
CA LEU A 12 44.53 -13.25 67.90
C LEU A 12 44.85 -12.49 66.61
N PHE A 13 45.96 -12.80 65.93
CA PHE A 13 46.34 -12.13 64.68
C PHE A 13 45.47 -12.57 63.49
N THR A 14 44.98 -13.82 63.49
CA THR A 14 44.03 -14.32 62.47
C THR A 14 42.60 -13.82 62.71
N ALA A 15 42.18 -13.64 63.97
CA ALA A 15 40.91 -12.99 64.28
C ALA A 15 40.89 -11.48 63.94
N PHE A 16 42.00 -10.75 64.16
CA PHE A 16 42.12 -9.34 63.77
C PHE A 16 42.17 -9.14 62.24
N CYS A 17 42.84 -10.03 61.51
CA CYS A 17 42.92 -9.93 60.04
C CYS A 17 41.61 -10.29 59.32
N LEU A 18 40.72 -11.09 59.93
CA LEU A 18 39.38 -11.39 59.39
C LEU A 18 38.35 -10.31 59.75
N SER A 19 38.44 -9.72 60.94
CA SER A 19 37.55 -8.62 61.37
C SER A 19 37.79 -7.33 60.58
N CYS A 20 39.07 -6.92 60.39
CA CYS A 20 39.39 -5.73 59.60
C CYS A 20 39.09 -5.89 58.11
N ARG A 21 39.09 -7.13 57.59
CA ARG A 21 38.67 -7.39 56.20
C ARG A 21 37.16 -7.33 56.02
N LYS A 22 36.38 -7.68 57.04
CA LYS A 22 34.92 -7.57 56.99
C LYS A 22 34.46 -6.12 57.09
N GLU A 23 35.02 -5.33 58.01
CA GLU A 23 34.74 -3.88 58.09
C GLU A 23 35.17 -3.14 56.82
N ALA A 24 36.36 -3.40 56.26
CA ALA A 24 36.80 -2.74 55.02
C ALA A 24 36.08 -3.25 53.75
N PHE A 25 35.52 -4.47 53.78
CA PHE A 25 34.69 -5.01 52.71
C PHE A 25 33.25 -4.49 52.83
N ASP A 26 32.71 -4.42 54.04
CA ASP A 26 31.42 -3.81 54.33
C ASP A 26 31.49 -2.28 54.10
N ASP A 27 32.58 -1.56 54.37
CA ASP A 27 32.71 -0.12 54.06
C ASP A 27 32.80 0.18 52.55
N TYR A 28 33.34 -0.75 51.75
CA TYR A 28 33.55 -0.54 50.30
C TYR A 28 32.44 -1.17 49.43
N TYR A 29 31.72 -2.16 49.95
CA TYR A 29 30.60 -2.84 49.30
C TYR A 29 29.28 -2.72 50.06
N SER A 30 29.22 -1.89 51.12
CA SER A 30 27.94 -1.56 51.78
C SER A 30 27.03 -0.87 50.79
N ARG A 31 25.76 -1.23 50.90
CA ARG A 31 24.67 -0.48 50.30
C ARG A 31 24.78 0.97 50.81
N PRO A 32 24.93 1.98 49.92
CA PRO A 32 24.94 3.37 50.33
C PRO A 32 23.67 3.71 51.11
N ASP A 33 23.81 4.47 52.20
CA ASP A 33 22.68 4.84 53.07
C ASP A 33 21.67 5.78 52.36
N ASP A 34 22.08 6.42 51.26
CA ASP A 34 21.29 7.31 50.41
C ASP A 34 20.56 6.57 49.26
N LEU A 35 20.76 5.26 49.14
CA LEU A 35 20.09 4.46 48.11
C LEU A 35 18.67 4.08 48.56
N GLU A 36 17.68 4.40 47.71
CA GLU A 36 16.27 4.03 47.92
C GLU A 36 16.07 2.52 48.00
N SER A 37 15.09 2.04 48.76
CA SER A 37 14.78 0.61 48.91
C SER A 37 14.38 -0.05 47.57
N PRO A 38 14.64 -1.36 47.38
CA PRO A 38 14.14 -2.10 46.21
C PRO A 38 12.62 -2.06 46.11
N ILE A 39 12.07 -2.27 44.91
CA ILE A 39 10.65 -2.11 44.58
C ILE A 39 9.73 -2.77 45.62
N TYR A 40 9.96 -4.03 45.98
CA TYR A 40 9.06 -4.72 46.90
C TYR A 40 9.05 -4.11 48.31
N THR A 41 10.23 -3.77 48.84
CA THR A 41 10.39 -3.06 50.12
C THR A 41 9.81 -1.64 50.03
N ARG A 42 9.99 -0.96 48.90
CA ARG A 42 9.43 0.38 48.67
C ARG A 42 7.90 0.38 48.70
N LEU A 43 7.27 -0.66 48.14
CA LEU A 43 5.81 -0.85 48.26
C LEU A 43 5.37 -1.05 49.72
N GLU A 44 6.20 -1.64 50.58
CA GLU A 44 5.95 -1.75 52.02
C GLU A 44 5.88 -0.39 52.69
N GLU A 45 6.92 0.41 52.45
CA GLU A 45 7.14 1.71 53.06
C GLU A 45 6.03 2.69 52.68
N GLU A 46 5.53 2.61 51.44
CA GLU A 46 4.43 3.45 50.95
C GLU A 46 3.06 3.05 51.54
N GLY A 47 2.93 1.85 52.14
CA GLY A 47 1.79 1.39 52.94
C GLY A 47 0.48 1.09 52.21
N ARG A 48 0.25 1.69 51.04
CA ARG A 48 -1.01 1.61 50.26
C ARG A 48 -1.04 0.56 49.13
N PHE A 49 -0.13 -0.41 49.21
CA PHE A 49 0.02 -1.52 48.25
C PHE A 49 -0.03 -2.89 48.94
N SER A 50 -0.70 -2.98 50.10
CA SER A 50 -0.74 -4.19 50.91
C SER A 50 -1.35 -5.39 50.15
N HIS A 51 -2.43 -5.18 49.41
CA HIS A 51 -3.05 -6.22 48.59
C HIS A 51 -2.19 -6.59 47.39
N PHE A 52 -1.58 -5.61 46.72
CA PHE A 52 -0.74 -5.91 45.56
C PHE A 52 0.56 -6.63 45.94
N ARG A 53 1.17 -6.30 47.07
CA ARG A 53 2.30 -7.07 47.63
C ARG A 53 1.93 -8.53 47.85
N ARG A 54 0.73 -8.80 48.35
CA ARG A 54 0.27 -10.18 48.51
C ARG A 54 0.12 -10.91 47.17
N LEU A 55 -0.35 -10.23 46.13
CA LEU A 55 -0.36 -10.78 44.76
C LEU A 55 1.06 -11.04 44.25
N ILE A 56 2.03 -10.17 44.52
CA ILE A 56 3.46 -10.38 44.20
C ILE A 56 4.01 -11.65 44.86
N GLU A 57 3.68 -11.87 46.13
CA GLU A 57 4.08 -13.09 46.84
C GLU A 57 3.45 -14.34 46.21
N LYS A 58 2.15 -14.31 45.93
CA LYS A 58 1.44 -15.43 45.26
C LYS A 58 1.97 -15.72 43.86
N ALA A 59 2.35 -14.69 43.12
CA ALA A 59 2.98 -14.82 41.81
C ALA A 59 4.42 -15.35 41.88
N GLY A 60 5.04 -15.39 43.07
CA GLY A 60 6.45 -15.80 43.24
C GLY A 60 7.46 -14.72 42.86
N TYR A 61 7.05 -13.45 42.73
CA TYR A 61 7.90 -12.35 42.25
C TYR A 61 8.58 -11.53 43.37
N MET A 62 8.33 -11.87 44.64
CA MET A 62 8.91 -11.15 45.79
C MET A 62 10.44 -11.07 45.71
N GLN A 63 11.12 -12.20 45.45
CA GLN A 63 12.59 -12.21 45.35
C GLN A 63 13.08 -11.41 44.14
N THR A 64 12.43 -11.56 42.98
CA THR A 64 12.77 -10.82 41.76
C THR A 64 12.69 -9.31 41.97
N LEU A 65 11.67 -8.82 42.68
CA LEU A 65 11.46 -7.40 42.94
C LEU A 65 12.27 -6.85 44.13
N ASN A 66 12.98 -7.72 44.87
CA ASN A 66 13.94 -7.35 45.93
C ASN A 66 15.41 -7.50 45.50
N GLN A 67 15.69 -7.98 44.30
CA GLN A 67 17.03 -8.15 43.77
C GLN A 67 17.38 -7.06 42.74
N ALA A 68 18.66 -6.98 42.39
CA ALA A 68 19.15 -6.06 41.37
C ALA A 68 18.45 -6.29 40.02
N GLY A 69 18.08 -5.19 39.36
CA GLY A 69 17.38 -5.16 38.08
C GLY A 69 17.02 -3.72 37.70
N TYR A 70 16.44 -3.53 36.52
CA TYR A 70 15.87 -2.25 36.10
C TYR A 70 14.44 -2.49 35.62
N TRP A 71 13.48 -2.14 36.46
CA TRP A 71 12.07 -2.38 36.22
C TRP A 71 11.25 -1.10 36.23
N THR A 72 10.13 -1.12 35.52
CA THR A 72 9.03 -0.18 35.72
C THR A 72 7.83 -0.99 36.18
N LEU A 73 7.28 -0.65 37.33
CA LEU A 73 6.13 -1.34 37.91
C LEU A 73 4.93 -0.39 37.95
N PHE A 74 3.88 -0.72 37.21
CA PHE A 74 2.58 -0.07 37.33
C PHE A 74 1.79 -0.72 38.48
N ALA A 75 2.03 -0.26 39.71
CA ALA A 75 1.51 -0.89 40.92
C ALA A 75 0.06 -0.43 41.21
N PRO A 76 -0.94 -1.33 41.17
CA PRO A 76 -2.29 -0.99 41.61
C PRO A 76 -2.31 -0.76 43.11
N ASN A 77 -2.89 0.37 43.54
CA ASN A 77 -3.11 0.62 44.96
C ASN A 77 -4.22 -0.27 45.55
N ASP A 78 -4.34 -0.27 46.88
CA ASP A 78 -5.27 -1.15 47.59
C ASP A 78 -6.74 -0.94 47.19
N ASP A 79 -7.12 0.29 46.82
CA ASP A 79 -8.47 0.60 46.30
C ASP A 79 -8.71 -0.05 44.92
N ALA A 80 -7.70 -0.01 44.04
CA ALA A 80 -7.75 -0.65 42.73
C ALA A 80 -7.90 -2.18 42.87
N VAL A 81 -7.12 -2.79 43.76
CA VAL A 81 -7.20 -4.24 44.02
C VAL A 81 -8.55 -4.58 44.65
N SER A 82 -9.06 -3.79 45.59
CA SER A 82 -10.38 -4.01 46.18
C SER A 82 -11.51 -4.00 45.15
N ARG A 83 -11.49 -3.05 44.20
CA ARG A 83 -12.44 -3.03 43.07
C ARG A 83 -12.32 -4.26 42.19
N PHE A 84 -11.09 -4.71 41.91
CA PHE A 84 -10.85 -5.93 41.13
C PHE A 84 -11.40 -7.18 41.83
N LEU A 85 -11.14 -7.34 43.13
CA LEU A 85 -11.65 -8.45 43.93
C LEU A 85 -13.18 -8.49 43.90
N GLN A 86 -13.82 -7.32 44.10
CA GLN A 86 -15.28 -7.20 44.02
C GLN A 86 -15.81 -7.59 42.63
N ALA A 87 -15.20 -7.09 41.56
CA ALA A 87 -15.61 -7.38 40.18
C ALA A 87 -15.48 -8.87 39.81
N HIS A 88 -14.54 -9.60 40.43
CA HIS A 88 -14.28 -11.02 40.18
C HIS A 88 -14.85 -11.95 41.25
N ASN A 89 -15.62 -11.42 42.20
CA ASN A 89 -16.23 -12.17 43.31
C ASN A 89 -15.22 -12.89 44.23
N TYR A 90 -14.05 -12.30 44.43
CA TYR A 90 -13.10 -12.73 45.46
C TYR A 90 -13.38 -11.96 46.75
N ALA A 91 -13.59 -12.66 47.86
CA ALA A 91 -13.83 -12.03 49.15
C ALA A 91 -12.54 -11.40 49.72
N THR A 92 -11.39 -12.01 49.44
CA THR A 92 -10.08 -11.53 49.88
C THR A 92 -9.02 -11.78 48.81
N VAL A 93 -7.87 -11.10 48.92
CA VAL A 93 -6.73 -11.30 48.02
C VAL A 93 -6.19 -12.74 48.04
N GLU A 94 -6.40 -13.48 49.13
CA GLU A 94 -5.98 -14.88 49.26
C GLU A 94 -6.74 -15.80 48.30
N GLU A 95 -7.96 -15.44 47.91
CA GLU A 95 -8.81 -16.24 47.01
C GLU A 95 -8.43 -16.06 45.54
N VAL A 96 -7.60 -15.07 45.20
CA VAL A 96 -7.08 -14.90 43.84
C VAL A 96 -6.19 -16.11 43.50
N PRO A 97 -6.47 -16.87 42.41
CA PRO A 97 -5.64 -17.99 42.01
C PRO A 97 -4.21 -17.56 41.66
N ASP A 98 -3.22 -18.40 41.94
CA ASP A 98 -1.81 -18.08 41.70
C ASP A 98 -1.52 -17.71 40.24
N ALA A 99 -2.17 -18.39 39.29
CA ALA A 99 -2.06 -18.08 37.86
C ALA A 99 -2.62 -16.68 37.52
N VAL A 100 -3.69 -16.24 38.19
CA VAL A 100 -4.25 -14.90 38.00
C VAL A 100 -3.34 -13.85 38.66
N ALA A 101 -2.79 -14.14 39.85
CA ALA A 101 -1.82 -13.28 40.49
C ALA A 101 -0.56 -13.10 39.62
N GLU A 102 -0.07 -14.19 39.01
CA GLU A 102 1.04 -14.16 38.05
C GLU A 102 0.73 -13.28 36.84
N GLN A 103 -0.46 -13.42 36.25
CA GLN A 103 -0.92 -12.55 35.14
C GLN A 103 -0.90 -11.08 35.53
N ILE A 104 -1.50 -10.73 36.68
CA ILE A 104 -1.56 -9.35 37.17
C ILE A 104 -0.15 -8.78 37.36
N VAL A 105 0.71 -9.50 38.07
CA VAL A 105 2.05 -9.01 38.44
C VAL A 105 2.96 -8.89 37.23
N ARG A 106 3.00 -9.90 36.35
CA ARG A 106 3.88 -9.89 35.18
C ARG A 106 3.45 -8.89 34.11
N TYR A 107 2.15 -8.61 34.00
CA TYR A 107 1.63 -7.62 33.05
C TYR A 107 1.82 -6.18 33.55
N ALA A 108 1.78 -5.96 34.87
CA ALA A 108 2.15 -4.69 35.49
C ALA A 108 3.66 -4.37 35.44
N LEU A 109 4.50 -5.38 35.16
CA LEU A 109 5.95 -5.28 35.17
C LEU A 109 6.53 -5.08 33.76
N VAL A 110 7.27 -3.98 33.57
CA VAL A 110 7.91 -3.59 32.32
C VAL A 110 9.44 -3.59 32.48
N TYR A 111 10.16 -4.07 31.47
CA TYR A 111 11.62 -4.05 31.43
C TYR A 111 12.17 -2.63 31.28
N ASN A 112 13.27 -2.31 31.96
CA ASN A 112 13.89 -1.00 32.11
C ASN A 112 13.14 -0.04 33.04
N ALA A 113 13.87 0.92 33.58
CA ALA A 113 13.35 1.94 34.50
C ALA A 113 12.95 3.20 33.71
N PHE A 114 11.65 3.44 33.60
CA PHE A 114 11.08 4.55 32.85
C PHE A 114 10.34 5.49 33.81
N GLN A 115 10.92 6.67 34.02
CA GLN A 115 10.24 7.78 34.67
C GLN A 115 9.33 8.51 33.68
N THR A 116 8.45 9.39 34.15
CA THR A 116 7.53 10.18 33.32
C THR A 116 8.23 11.00 32.22
N ASN A 117 9.47 11.42 32.45
CA ASN A 117 10.25 12.15 31.45
C ASN A 117 10.63 11.31 30.20
N ARG A 118 10.68 9.97 30.32
CA ARG A 118 11.09 9.02 29.27
C ARG A 118 10.05 7.95 28.94
N ILE A 119 9.00 7.79 29.72
CA ILE A 119 7.99 6.75 29.49
C ILE A 119 7.32 6.91 28.13
N ALA A 120 7.12 8.14 27.66
CA ALA A 120 6.51 8.43 26.36
C ALA A 120 7.51 8.53 25.21
N ASP A 121 8.79 8.21 25.42
CA ASP A 121 9.80 8.25 24.38
C ASP A 121 9.90 6.87 23.69
N TYR A 122 10.28 6.84 22.43
CA TYR A 122 10.68 5.61 21.75
C TYR A 122 12.19 5.41 21.91
N GLN A 123 12.59 4.24 22.42
CA GLN A 123 13.99 3.86 22.53
C GLN A 123 14.48 3.20 21.23
N SER A 124 14.98 4.00 20.29
CA SER A 124 15.56 3.48 19.05
C SER A 124 17.02 3.08 19.21
N ASN A 125 17.57 2.40 18.19
CA ASN A 125 18.99 2.07 18.11
C ASN A 125 19.90 3.32 18.04
N LEU A 126 19.35 4.49 17.66
CA LEU A 126 20.07 5.76 17.57
C LEU A 126 19.91 6.64 18.81
N GLY A 127 19.05 6.23 19.76
CA GLY A 127 18.79 6.95 21.00
C GLY A 127 17.31 7.18 21.25
N TRP A 128 17.00 8.08 22.19
CA TRP A 128 15.63 8.40 22.57
C TRP A 128 14.98 9.35 21.57
N GLN A 129 13.80 8.98 21.08
CA GLN A 129 12.94 9.83 20.27
C GLN A 129 11.75 10.28 21.10
N GLU A 130 11.70 11.57 21.42
CA GLU A 130 10.78 12.12 22.41
C GLU A 130 9.32 12.05 21.96
N GLY A 131 8.44 11.61 22.87
CA GLY A 131 7.00 11.62 22.65
C GLY A 131 6.46 10.59 21.64
N MET A 132 7.31 9.75 21.05
CA MET A 132 6.86 8.77 20.05
C MET A 132 6.28 7.49 20.66
N GLY A 133 6.46 7.23 21.95
CA GLY A 133 6.04 6.00 22.63
C GLY A 133 4.70 6.11 23.35
N PHE A 134 3.85 5.09 23.19
CA PHE A 134 2.61 4.92 23.97
C PHE A 134 2.42 3.49 24.50
N ARG A 135 3.38 2.60 24.21
CA ARG A 135 3.34 1.21 24.62
C ARG A 135 4.67 0.77 25.24
N ARG A 136 4.62 -0.26 26.07
CA ARG A 136 5.79 -0.93 26.63
C ARG A 136 5.59 -2.44 26.71
N ARG A 137 6.66 -3.16 26.37
CA ARG A 137 6.74 -4.62 26.47
C ARG A 137 6.78 -5.03 27.94
N THR A 138 5.89 -5.92 28.34
CA THR A 138 5.78 -6.42 29.71
C THR A 138 6.60 -7.69 29.93
N ALA A 139 6.74 -8.13 31.18
CA ALA A 139 7.30 -9.44 31.51
C ALA A 139 6.33 -10.61 31.23
N TYR A 140 5.08 -10.32 30.84
CA TYR A 140 4.07 -11.33 30.55
C TYR A 140 4.12 -11.79 29.09
N TYR A 141 3.92 -13.10 28.89
CA TYR A 141 3.74 -13.76 27.60
C TYR A 141 2.95 -15.06 27.82
N ASP A 142 2.18 -15.50 26.82
CA ASP A 142 1.32 -16.68 26.94
C ASP A 142 2.09 -18.01 26.86
N GLY A 143 3.20 -18.04 26.11
CA GLY A 143 3.99 -19.24 25.89
C GLY A 143 3.29 -20.25 24.98
N PHE A 144 3.33 -21.53 25.36
CA PHE A 144 2.77 -22.63 24.58
C PHE A 144 1.47 -23.13 25.21
N ARG A 145 0.49 -23.50 24.39
CA ARG A 145 -0.82 -23.96 24.86
C ARG A 145 -1.39 -25.06 23.99
N LYS A 146 -2.20 -25.95 24.58
CA LYS A 146 -2.94 -26.96 23.83
C LYS A 146 -4.13 -26.30 23.13
N GLU A 147 -4.25 -26.54 21.83
CA GLU A 147 -5.38 -26.06 21.04
C GLU A 147 -5.97 -27.17 20.17
N LYS A 148 -7.30 -27.16 20.05
CA LYS A 148 -8.00 -27.91 19.02
C LYS A 148 -8.00 -27.10 17.74
N VAL A 149 -7.35 -27.64 16.71
CA VAL A 149 -7.20 -27.00 15.40
C VAL A 149 -7.76 -27.91 14.31
N LYS A 150 -8.31 -27.33 13.26
CA LYS A 150 -8.73 -28.09 12.07
C LYS A 150 -7.66 -27.98 11.00
N ILE A 151 -6.95 -29.07 10.74
CA ILE A 151 -5.95 -29.17 9.67
C ILE A 151 -6.51 -30.08 8.59
N ASN A 152 -6.65 -29.57 7.36
CA ASN A 152 -7.22 -30.29 6.22
C ASN A 152 -8.58 -30.96 6.54
N GLY A 153 -9.44 -30.24 7.27
CA GLY A 153 -10.77 -30.72 7.65
C GLY A 153 -10.80 -31.73 8.81
N THR A 154 -9.66 -32.11 9.37
CA THR A 154 -9.57 -33.01 10.55
C THR A 154 -9.25 -32.20 11.80
N GLU A 155 -10.07 -32.34 12.83
CA GLU A 155 -9.78 -31.75 14.14
C GLU A 155 -8.68 -32.54 14.86
N ARG A 156 -7.69 -31.82 15.40
CA ARG A 156 -6.58 -32.38 16.18
C ARG A 156 -6.29 -31.46 17.36
N GLU A 157 -5.97 -32.04 18.51
CA GLU A 157 -5.42 -31.29 19.63
C GLU A 157 -3.90 -31.32 19.54
N ILE A 158 -3.27 -30.15 19.46
CA ILE A 158 -1.81 -29.99 19.34
C ILE A 158 -1.31 -28.93 20.31
N VAL A 159 -0.02 -28.94 20.62
CA VAL A 159 0.63 -27.85 21.35
C VAL A 159 1.01 -26.75 20.36
N VAL A 160 0.47 -25.54 20.57
CA VAL A 160 0.65 -24.39 19.69
C VAL A 160 1.53 -23.34 20.37
N GLY A 161 2.48 -22.80 19.62
CA GLY A 161 3.15 -21.53 19.90
C GLY A 161 2.74 -20.47 18.88
N GLU A 162 2.77 -19.20 19.27
CA GLU A 162 2.51 -18.10 18.35
C GLU A 162 3.76 -17.75 17.53
N SER A 163 3.53 -17.30 16.29
CA SER A 163 4.58 -16.65 15.53
C SER A 163 4.97 -15.35 16.22
N ASN A 164 6.27 -15.10 16.32
CA ASN A 164 6.81 -13.88 16.89
C ASN A 164 7.40 -12.95 15.81
N ARG A 165 7.03 -13.18 14.54
CA ARG A 165 7.41 -12.37 13.36
C ARG A 165 6.23 -12.24 12.39
N ASN A 166 6.30 -11.28 11.47
CA ASN A 166 5.28 -11.06 10.44
C ASN A 166 5.46 -11.90 9.17
N ASN A 167 6.50 -12.75 9.11
CA ASN A 167 6.77 -13.67 8.01
C ASN A 167 7.03 -12.99 6.63
N VAL A 168 7.10 -11.65 6.56
CA VAL A 168 7.15 -10.83 5.32
C VAL A 168 8.46 -10.94 4.49
N THR A 169 9.46 -11.70 4.96
CA THR A 169 10.75 -11.96 4.30
C THR A 169 11.68 -10.74 4.09
N VAL A 170 12.78 -10.71 4.85
CA VAL A 170 14.09 -10.21 4.38
C VAL A 170 15.11 -11.32 4.64
N ASN A 171 15.67 -11.88 3.56
CA ASN A 171 16.57 -13.04 3.44
C ASN A 171 15.98 -14.46 3.68
N PHE A 172 16.34 -15.38 2.79
CA PHE A 172 16.19 -16.84 2.99
C PHE A 172 16.65 -17.21 4.40
N GLY A 173 15.76 -17.76 5.22
CA GLY A 173 16.07 -18.23 6.58
C GLY A 173 15.62 -17.34 7.74
N THR A 174 14.92 -16.22 7.51
CA THR A 174 14.30 -15.46 8.61
C THR A 174 13.15 -16.26 9.23
N PRO A 175 13.25 -16.66 10.51
CA PRO A 175 12.32 -17.63 11.07
C PRO A 175 11.01 -16.96 11.50
N TYR A 176 9.87 -17.63 11.30
CA TYR A 176 8.56 -17.26 11.86
C TYR A 176 8.51 -17.36 13.40
N TYR A 177 9.56 -17.94 13.99
CA TYR A 177 9.73 -18.13 15.43
C TYR A 177 11.22 -18.01 15.78
N VAL A 178 11.58 -17.01 16.58
CA VAL A 178 12.92 -16.88 17.18
C VAL A 178 12.88 -17.38 18.61
N ASP A 179 13.69 -18.39 18.93
CA ASP A 179 13.80 -18.88 20.32
C ASP A 179 14.46 -17.84 21.22
N GLY A 180 14.00 -17.77 22.48
CA GLY A 180 14.39 -16.73 23.44
C GLY A 180 13.61 -15.42 23.33
N ASP A 181 12.93 -15.17 22.20
CA ASP A 181 11.98 -14.08 22.05
C ASP A 181 10.58 -14.58 22.40
N ASN A 182 10.13 -14.30 23.63
CA ASN A 182 8.92 -14.90 24.19
C ASN A 182 7.61 -14.33 23.63
N ASN A 183 7.64 -13.42 22.66
CA ASN A 183 6.45 -12.74 22.15
C ASN A 183 5.68 -12.04 23.28
N ASN A 184 6.41 -11.23 24.07
CA ASN A 184 5.88 -10.55 25.24
C ASN A 184 4.76 -9.57 24.88
N LYS A 185 3.67 -9.59 25.66
CA LYS A 185 2.53 -8.69 25.49
C LYS A 185 2.91 -7.26 25.88
N TYR A 186 2.28 -6.29 25.23
CA TYR A 186 2.43 -4.89 25.60
C TYR A 186 1.30 -4.38 26.49
N VAL A 187 1.65 -3.41 27.31
CA VAL A 187 0.71 -2.46 27.93
C VAL A 187 0.72 -1.17 27.13
N THR A 188 -0.42 -0.49 27.16
CA THR A 188 -0.66 0.81 26.53
C THR A 188 -0.88 1.86 27.61
N TYR A 189 -0.33 3.04 27.43
CA TYR A 189 -0.58 4.21 28.26
C TYR A 189 -0.86 5.41 27.37
N PHE A 190 -1.59 6.38 27.91
CA PHE A 190 -1.87 7.63 27.22
C PHE A 190 -1.22 8.76 27.99
N HIS A 191 -0.05 9.17 27.51
CA HIS A 191 0.74 10.24 28.10
C HIS A 191 0.66 11.49 27.23
N GLU A 192 0.63 12.67 27.85
CA GLU A 192 0.46 13.94 27.15
C GLU A 192 1.47 14.17 26.02
N LYS A 193 2.76 13.83 26.22
CA LYS A 193 3.79 13.94 25.17
C LYS A 193 3.41 13.19 23.88
N TYR A 194 2.91 11.95 24.00
CA TYR A 194 2.49 11.16 22.84
C TYR A 194 1.25 11.72 22.17
N ARG A 195 0.29 12.18 22.98
CA ARG A 195 -0.91 12.86 22.49
C ARG A 195 -0.54 14.08 21.65
N GLN A 196 0.36 14.93 22.15
CA GLN A 196 0.81 16.13 21.45
C GLN A 196 1.58 15.78 20.18
N PHE A 197 2.50 14.81 20.24
CA PHE A 197 3.28 14.37 19.07
C PHE A 197 2.39 13.85 17.93
N ASN A 198 1.36 13.06 18.26
CA ASN A 198 0.47 12.44 17.27
C ASN A 198 -0.79 13.26 16.97
N SER A 199 -0.89 14.50 17.48
CA SER A 199 -2.07 15.37 17.33
C SER A 199 -3.38 14.70 17.76
N LEU A 200 -3.34 13.89 18.83
CA LEU A 200 -4.49 13.16 19.34
C LEU A 200 -5.33 14.03 20.28
N SER A 201 -6.63 13.79 20.28
CA SER A 201 -7.61 14.44 21.15
C SER A 201 -7.86 13.63 22.42
N ALA A 202 -8.52 14.23 23.42
CA ALA A 202 -9.00 13.47 24.58
C ALA A 202 -10.05 12.42 24.19
N ASP A 203 -10.81 12.69 23.13
CA ASP A 203 -11.82 11.79 22.57
C ASP A 203 -11.23 10.49 22.03
N ASP A 204 -9.95 10.48 21.63
CA ASP A 204 -9.28 9.27 21.14
C ASP A 204 -9.11 8.24 22.25
N TYR A 205 -8.75 8.70 23.45
CA TYR A 205 -8.64 7.84 24.63
C TYR A 205 -10.01 7.47 25.19
N SER A 206 -10.91 8.45 25.38
CA SER A 206 -12.24 8.20 25.95
C SER A 206 -13.12 7.32 25.07
N PHE A 207 -12.83 7.24 23.76
CA PHE A 207 -13.51 6.32 22.85
C PHE A 207 -13.39 4.85 23.31
N PHE A 208 -12.23 4.45 23.83
CA PHE A 208 -11.98 3.12 24.39
C PHE A 208 -12.27 3.03 25.88
N HIS A 209 -12.10 4.14 26.59
CA HIS A 209 -12.21 4.21 28.05
C HIS A 209 -13.18 5.30 28.50
N PRO A 210 -14.48 5.18 28.18
CA PRO A 210 -15.46 6.26 28.38
C PRO A 210 -15.73 6.57 29.87
N SER A 211 -15.44 5.62 30.75
CA SER A 211 -15.68 5.74 32.19
C SER A 211 -14.47 6.25 32.97
N THR A 212 -13.35 6.53 32.30
CA THR A 212 -12.10 6.93 32.95
C THR A 212 -12.05 8.45 33.12
N SER A 213 -11.61 8.90 34.29
CA SER A 213 -11.48 10.33 34.59
C SER A 213 -10.37 10.98 33.76
N ALA A 214 -10.47 12.29 33.52
CA ALA A 214 -9.41 13.03 32.82
C ALA A 214 -8.11 13.00 33.64
N SER A 215 -7.00 12.69 32.96
CA SER A 215 -5.64 12.66 33.49
C SER A 215 -4.66 13.01 32.37
N ASN A 216 -3.47 13.48 32.72
CA ASN A 216 -2.37 13.69 31.76
C ASN A 216 -1.53 12.42 31.54
N PHE A 217 -1.76 11.40 32.39
CA PHE A 217 -1.11 10.10 32.30
C PHE A 217 -2.10 9.00 32.68
N HIS A 218 -2.63 8.33 31.66
CA HIS A 218 -3.46 7.14 31.81
C HIS A 218 -2.63 5.87 31.60
N PHE A 219 -3.00 4.82 32.31
CA PHE A 219 -2.48 3.48 32.12
C PHE A 219 -3.64 2.55 31.81
N MET A 220 -3.67 2.00 30.60
CA MET A 220 -4.76 1.15 30.14
C MET A 220 -6.11 1.87 30.35
N GLY A 221 -7.07 1.27 31.06
CA GLY A 221 -8.37 1.88 31.39
C GLY A 221 -8.40 2.69 32.69
N GLY A 222 -7.26 3.00 33.29
CA GLY A 222 -7.15 3.75 34.55
C GLY A 222 -6.21 4.95 34.45
N SER A 223 -5.95 5.58 35.59
CA SER A 223 -5.06 6.73 35.75
C SER A 223 -3.85 6.37 36.59
N VAL A 224 -2.73 7.04 36.31
CA VAL A 224 -1.56 7.03 37.19
C VAL A 224 -1.79 8.06 38.29
N ALA A 225 -2.00 7.59 39.53
CA ALA A 225 -2.32 8.42 40.69
C ALA A 225 -1.07 9.13 41.25
N LYS A 226 0.06 8.42 41.30
CA LYS A 226 1.37 8.97 41.70
C LYS A 226 2.44 8.32 40.85
N ALA A 227 3.13 9.13 40.06
CA ALA A 227 4.22 8.66 39.21
C ALA A 227 5.59 8.83 39.89
N ASP A 228 6.61 8.19 39.32
CA ASP A 228 8.03 8.38 39.66
C ASP A 228 8.38 8.09 41.14
N ILE A 229 7.78 7.07 41.74
CA ILE A 229 8.24 6.55 43.04
C ILE A 229 9.52 5.76 42.76
N ILE A 230 10.66 6.34 43.13
CA ILE A 230 11.99 5.78 42.86
C ILE A 230 12.27 4.60 43.80
N ALA A 231 12.88 3.56 43.24
CA ALA A 231 13.33 2.37 43.98
C ALA A 231 14.73 1.96 43.49
N GLU A 232 15.45 1.18 44.30
CA GLU A 232 16.83 0.73 44.01
C GLU A 232 16.98 0.11 42.61
N ASN A 233 16.00 -0.71 42.24
CA ASN A 233 15.99 -1.55 41.06
C ASN A 233 14.93 -1.11 40.04
N GLY A 234 14.48 0.15 40.08
CA GLY A 234 13.52 0.65 39.11
C GLY A 234 12.68 1.85 39.52
N VAL A 235 11.49 1.94 38.92
CA VAL A 235 10.51 3.00 39.13
C VAL A 235 9.13 2.37 39.33
N ILE A 236 8.37 2.91 40.29
CA ILE A 236 6.98 2.53 40.53
C ILE A 236 6.07 3.68 40.10
N HIS A 237 5.06 3.37 39.29
CA HIS A 237 3.93 4.23 38.99
C HIS A 237 2.69 3.65 39.68
N GLU A 238 2.12 4.38 40.62
CA GLU A 238 0.87 3.99 41.27
C GLU A 238 -0.29 4.15 40.30
N VAL A 239 -1.06 3.08 40.10
CA VAL A 239 -2.25 3.08 39.22
C VAL A 239 -3.52 2.78 40.00
N ASP A 240 -4.65 3.32 39.52
CA ASP A 240 -5.97 3.12 40.11
C ASP A 240 -6.74 1.92 39.51
N VAL A 241 -6.07 1.08 38.72
CA VAL A 241 -6.67 -0.07 38.03
C VAL A 241 -5.78 -1.30 38.12
N VAL A 242 -6.40 -2.47 38.29
CA VAL A 242 -5.74 -3.77 38.07
C VAL A 242 -6.01 -4.21 36.64
N THR A 243 -4.95 -4.50 35.89
CA THR A 243 -5.07 -4.92 34.49
C THR A 243 -4.63 -6.37 34.32
N LEU A 244 -5.46 -7.19 33.69
CA LEU A 244 -5.07 -8.50 33.17
C LEU A 244 -4.46 -8.36 31.77
N PRO A 245 -3.58 -9.31 31.36
CA PRO A 245 -3.06 -9.34 30.01
C PRO A 245 -4.19 -9.31 28.98
N ARG A 246 -4.13 -8.35 28.05
CA ARG A 246 -5.11 -8.26 26.95
C ARG A 246 -4.83 -9.36 25.91
N PRO A 247 -5.87 -9.90 25.25
CA PRO A 247 -5.67 -10.80 24.13
C PRO A 247 -4.91 -10.09 23.01
N SER A 248 -4.24 -10.84 22.12
CA SER A 248 -3.77 -10.34 20.82
C SER A 248 -4.94 -10.20 19.85
N LEU A 249 -4.71 -9.59 18.67
CA LEU A 249 -5.70 -9.53 17.60
C LEU A 249 -6.21 -10.93 17.19
N ASP A 250 -5.31 -11.92 17.09
CA ASP A 250 -5.70 -13.30 16.81
C ASP A 250 -6.57 -13.91 17.91
N GLN A 251 -6.17 -13.75 19.17
CA GLN A 251 -6.91 -14.26 20.31
C GLN A 251 -8.30 -13.60 20.41
N TYR A 252 -8.38 -12.30 20.16
CA TYR A 252 -9.65 -11.58 20.16
C TYR A 252 -10.60 -12.12 19.09
N LEU A 253 -10.13 -12.29 17.85
CA LEU A 253 -10.90 -12.94 16.78
C LEU A 253 -11.37 -14.36 17.16
N LYS A 254 -10.52 -15.12 17.84
CA LYS A 254 -10.85 -16.49 18.29
C LYS A 254 -11.95 -16.50 19.35
N GLU A 255 -12.00 -15.51 20.22
CA GLU A 255 -12.96 -15.40 21.32
C GLU A 255 -14.34 -14.88 20.89
N HIS A 256 -14.46 -14.31 19.68
CA HIS A 256 -15.65 -13.57 19.22
C HIS A 256 -16.24 -14.20 17.95
N ASP A 257 -17.35 -14.93 18.10
CA ASP A 257 -17.97 -15.70 17.03
C ASP A 257 -18.70 -14.85 15.98
N GLU A 258 -18.99 -13.59 16.27
CA GLU A 258 -19.49 -12.59 15.32
C GLU A 258 -18.49 -12.27 14.19
N TYR A 259 -17.23 -12.70 14.31
CA TYR A 259 -16.19 -12.61 13.26
C TYR A 259 -15.77 -13.99 12.73
N SER A 260 -16.48 -15.06 13.11
CA SER A 260 -16.11 -16.43 12.77
C SER A 260 -16.07 -16.70 11.26
N PHE A 261 -16.86 -16.02 10.43
CA PHE A 261 -16.77 -16.18 8.98
C PHE A 261 -15.41 -15.69 8.45
N PHE A 262 -14.98 -14.49 8.85
CA PHE A 262 -13.66 -13.95 8.50
C PHE A 262 -12.53 -14.82 9.05
N ARG A 263 -12.63 -15.22 10.33
CA ARG A 263 -11.63 -16.07 10.99
C ARG A 263 -11.52 -17.45 10.35
N ASP A 264 -12.61 -18.18 10.22
CA ASP A 264 -12.59 -19.60 9.90
C ASP A 264 -12.70 -19.88 8.40
N SER A 265 -13.54 -19.13 7.68
CA SER A 265 -13.79 -19.36 6.24
C SER A 265 -12.84 -18.59 5.33
N ILE A 266 -12.10 -17.61 5.87
CA ILE A 266 -11.14 -16.80 5.11
C ILE A 266 -9.73 -17.00 5.66
N LEU A 267 -9.42 -16.48 6.86
CA LEU A 267 -8.05 -16.51 7.39
C LEU A 267 -7.53 -17.93 7.62
N ASN A 268 -8.20 -18.70 8.49
CA ASN A 268 -7.74 -20.05 8.87
C ASN A 268 -7.69 -21.01 7.69
N GLN A 269 -8.61 -20.86 6.74
CA GLN A 269 -8.70 -21.74 5.58
C GLN A 269 -7.60 -21.49 4.53
N PHE A 270 -7.21 -20.22 4.32
CA PHE A 270 -6.36 -19.84 3.17
C PHE A 270 -5.03 -19.20 3.54
N PHE A 271 -4.88 -18.68 4.76
CA PHE A 271 -3.75 -17.85 5.19
C PHE A 271 -3.10 -18.28 6.52
N VAL A 272 -3.50 -19.40 7.11
CA VAL A 272 -2.88 -19.93 8.33
C VAL A 272 -2.34 -21.34 8.09
N THR A 273 -1.11 -21.57 8.52
CA THR A 273 -0.52 -22.91 8.64
C THR A 273 -0.01 -23.16 10.06
N TYR A 274 0.17 -24.43 10.40
CA TYR A 274 0.76 -24.85 11.68
C TYR A 274 2.06 -25.58 11.38
N GLU A 275 3.19 -24.91 11.62
CA GLU A 275 4.52 -25.38 11.25
C GLU A 275 5.22 -26.04 12.44
N TYR A 276 5.64 -27.30 12.30
CA TYR A 276 6.38 -28.00 13.35
C TYR A 276 7.71 -27.30 13.64
N SER A 277 7.98 -27.03 14.93
CA SER A 277 9.22 -26.41 15.39
C SER A 277 9.96 -27.31 16.39
N PRO A 278 11.08 -27.93 15.98
CA PRO A 278 11.93 -28.70 16.89
C PRO A 278 12.48 -27.85 18.05
N THR A 279 12.78 -26.58 17.78
CA THR A 279 13.31 -25.66 18.79
C THR A 279 12.25 -25.32 19.82
N ALA A 280 11.03 -24.99 19.38
CA ALA A 280 9.92 -24.73 20.30
C ALA A 280 9.56 -25.98 21.13
N SER A 281 9.64 -27.18 20.52
CA SER A 281 9.41 -28.45 21.23
C SER A 281 10.42 -28.68 22.35
N LYS A 282 11.71 -28.39 22.11
CA LYS A 282 12.75 -28.43 23.16
C LYS A 282 12.50 -27.40 24.26
N THR A 283 12.10 -26.18 23.90
CA THR A 283 11.78 -25.13 24.88
C THR A 283 10.56 -25.51 25.72
N TYR A 284 9.56 -26.15 25.12
CA TYR A 284 8.39 -26.70 25.83
C TYR A 284 8.79 -27.81 26.81
N GLU A 285 9.62 -28.76 26.36
CA GLU A 285 10.15 -29.84 27.22
C GLU A 285 10.93 -29.27 28.42
N TYR A 286 11.81 -28.29 28.18
CA TYR A 286 12.57 -27.64 29.25
C TYR A 286 11.68 -26.94 30.29
N ARG A 287 10.61 -26.26 29.83
CA ARG A 287 9.71 -25.49 30.71
C ARG A 287 8.69 -26.35 31.46
N THR A 288 8.21 -27.43 30.84
CA THR A 288 7.08 -28.22 31.36
C THR A 288 7.48 -29.62 31.84
N GLY A 289 8.65 -30.11 31.42
CA GLY A 289 9.07 -31.50 31.60
C GLY A 289 8.34 -32.50 30.69
N GLN A 290 7.49 -32.05 29.76
CA GLN A 290 6.71 -32.89 28.86
C GLN A 290 7.30 -32.90 27.44
N VAL A 291 7.44 -34.09 26.86
CA VAL A 291 7.90 -34.27 25.48
C VAL A 291 6.70 -34.30 24.54
N GLU A 292 6.43 -33.19 23.87
CA GLU A 292 5.34 -33.02 22.90
C GLU A 292 5.85 -32.27 21.67
N GLU A 293 5.26 -32.52 20.50
CA GLU A 293 5.53 -31.74 19.30
C GLU A 293 4.82 -30.38 19.38
N VAL A 294 5.59 -29.31 19.23
CA VAL A 294 5.07 -27.93 19.18
C VAL A 294 5.00 -27.44 17.75
N TYR A 295 3.85 -26.89 17.40
CA TYR A 295 3.56 -26.29 16.10
C TYR A 295 3.39 -24.78 16.26
N ILE A 296 4.03 -23.99 15.40
CA ILE A 296 3.88 -22.54 15.37
C ILE A 296 2.71 -22.18 14.46
N LYS A 297 1.78 -21.36 14.93
CA LYS A 297 0.71 -20.79 14.10
C LYS A 297 1.31 -19.66 13.24
N VAL A 298 1.39 -19.91 11.94
CA VAL A 298 2.04 -19.02 10.96
C VAL A 298 0.97 -18.41 10.05
N TYR A 299 1.00 -17.08 9.93
CA TYR A 299 0.22 -16.37 8.93
C TYR A 299 1.03 -16.20 7.66
N ASP A 300 0.35 -16.33 6.53
CA ASP A 300 0.93 -16.23 5.20
C ASP A 300 1.55 -14.84 4.96
N PRO A 301 2.74 -14.76 4.32
CA PRO A 301 3.47 -13.52 4.11
C PRO A 301 2.80 -12.52 3.17
N LEU A 302 1.74 -12.91 2.45
CA LEU A 302 0.95 -11.98 1.64
C LEU A 302 0.09 -11.04 2.50
N LEU A 303 -0.12 -11.37 3.78
CA LEU A 303 -0.85 -10.50 4.70
C LEU A 303 0.05 -9.39 5.23
N ALA A 304 -0.56 -8.24 5.55
CA ALA A 304 0.16 -7.08 6.06
C ALA A 304 0.94 -7.40 7.34
N PHE A 305 0.41 -8.24 8.23
CA PHE A 305 1.11 -8.66 9.43
C PHE A 305 0.50 -9.96 9.95
N SER A 306 1.21 -10.61 10.88
CA SER A 306 0.70 -11.77 11.61
C SER A 306 -0.13 -11.27 12.81
N PRO A 307 -1.45 -11.52 12.89
CA PRO A 307 -2.29 -11.05 14.00
C PRO A 307 -1.91 -11.63 15.38
N ASN A 308 -1.08 -12.67 15.43
CA ASN A 308 -0.55 -13.27 16.65
C ASN A 308 0.87 -12.78 17.04
N ASN A 309 1.48 -11.91 16.24
CA ASN A 309 2.80 -11.35 16.54
C ASN A 309 2.68 -10.15 17.49
N GLU A 310 3.33 -10.23 18.65
CA GLU A 310 3.38 -9.17 19.66
C GLU A 310 4.54 -8.20 19.43
N ASN A 311 5.58 -8.62 18.70
CA ASN A 311 6.81 -7.85 18.48
C ASN A 311 6.66 -6.66 17.52
N PHE A 312 5.45 -6.38 17.01
CA PHE A 312 5.24 -5.46 15.90
C PHE A 312 6.12 -5.85 14.68
N LEU A 313 6.54 -4.92 13.83
CA LEU A 313 7.30 -5.21 12.60
C LEU A 313 8.68 -5.82 12.88
N LYS A 314 9.25 -5.53 14.05
CA LYS A 314 10.59 -5.93 14.49
C LYS A 314 11.70 -5.40 13.59
N GLU A 315 11.52 -4.20 13.04
CA GLU A 315 12.58 -3.44 12.33
C GLU A 315 13.68 -2.98 13.30
N GLU A 316 13.29 -2.70 14.54
CA GLU A 316 14.18 -2.49 15.68
C GLU A 316 13.66 -3.26 16.90
N ASP A 317 14.48 -3.47 17.94
CA ASP A 317 14.06 -4.30 19.09
C ASP A 317 12.81 -3.74 19.81
N ASN A 318 12.64 -2.42 19.80
CA ASN A 318 11.64 -1.68 20.56
C ASN A 318 10.64 -0.92 19.68
N ASP A 319 10.54 -1.21 18.39
CA ASP A 319 9.62 -0.50 17.48
C ASP A 319 8.14 -0.62 17.90
N GLY A 320 7.74 -1.71 18.56
CA GLY A 320 6.42 -1.87 19.17
C GLY A 320 6.11 -0.87 20.31
N GLN A 321 7.07 -0.05 20.75
CA GLN A 321 6.82 1.04 21.70
C GLN A 321 6.07 2.22 21.05
N GLN A 322 6.36 2.50 19.78
CA GLN A 322 5.86 3.69 19.07
C GLN A 322 4.56 3.46 18.30
N ASP A 323 4.29 2.21 17.93
CA ASP A 323 3.16 1.86 17.08
C ASP A 323 2.54 0.50 17.46
N GLY A 324 1.48 0.11 16.78
CA GLY A 324 0.83 -1.20 16.87
C GLY A 324 0.07 -1.54 15.59
N TYR A 325 -0.70 -2.61 15.59
CA TYR A 325 -1.55 -2.95 14.46
C TYR A 325 -2.97 -2.41 14.63
N SER A 326 -3.72 -2.30 13.54
CA SER A 326 -5.18 -2.15 13.62
C SER A 326 -5.90 -3.08 12.65
N MET A 327 -7.03 -3.64 13.07
CA MET A 327 -7.94 -4.44 12.24
C MET A 327 -9.34 -3.85 12.28
N PHE A 328 -9.94 -3.67 11.10
CA PHE A 328 -11.35 -3.25 10.95
C PHE A 328 -12.13 -4.39 10.32
N ILE A 329 -12.77 -5.20 11.15
CA ILE A 329 -13.41 -6.46 10.74
C ILE A 329 -14.92 -6.30 10.79
N PRO A 330 -15.63 -6.45 9.66
CA PRO A 330 -17.09 -6.45 9.67
C PRO A 330 -17.62 -7.71 10.35
N THR A 331 -18.76 -7.58 11.02
CA THR A 331 -19.49 -8.73 11.59
C THR A 331 -19.97 -9.68 10.49
N ASN A 332 -20.24 -10.93 10.84
CA ASN A 332 -20.68 -11.98 9.91
C ASN A 332 -21.87 -11.55 9.04
N ASP A 333 -22.86 -10.86 9.63
CA ASP A 333 -24.05 -10.37 8.94
C ASP A 333 -23.75 -9.28 7.89
N VAL A 334 -22.57 -8.66 7.95
CA VAL A 334 -22.08 -7.68 6.98
C VAL A 334 -21.17 -8.33 5.93
N ILE A 335 -20.16 -9.10 6.37
CA ILE A 335 -19.15 -9.66 5.45
C ILE A 335 -19.69 -10.83 4.62
N GLU A 336 -20.55 -11.69 5.16
CA GLU A 336 -21.04 -12.86 4.42
C GLU A 336 -21.88 -12.47 3.18
N PRO A 337 -22.87 -11.56 3.28
CA PRO A 337 -23.62 -11.14 2.11
C PRO A 337 -22.73 -10.40 1.10
N TRP A 338 -21.77 -9.60 1.56
CA TRP A 338 -20.85 -8.90 0.67
C TRP A 338 -19.97 -9.89 -0.10
N ILE A 339 -19.38 -10.88 0.57
CA ILE A 339 -18.58 -11.92 -0.10
C ILE A 339 -19.42 -12.68 -1.13
N ARG A 340 -20.65 -13.07 -0.77
CA ARG A 340 -21.54 -13.81 -1.69
C ARG A 340 -21.95 -13.00 -2.93
N ASN A 341 -22.27 -11.72 -2.75
CA ASN A 341 -22.89 -10.90 -3.80
C ASN A 341 -21.90 -10.03 -4.58
N VAL A 342 -20.71 -9.79 -4.01
CA VAL A 342 -19.68 -8.92 -4.60
C VAL A 342 -18.43 -9.73 -4.90
N PHE A 343 -17.76 -10.26 -3.89
CA PHE A 343 -16.45 -10.89 -4.06
C PHE A 343 -16.49 -12.16 -4.90
N LEU A 344 -17.59 -12.91 -4.80
CA LEU A 344 -17.82 -14.16 -5.52
C LEU A 344 -18.69 -13.99 -6.78
N GLU A 345 -18.88 -12.77 -7.28
CA GLU A 345 -19.74 -12.50 -8.45
C GLU A 345 -19.44 -13.42 -9.65
N HIS A 346 -18.16 -13.69 -9.93
CA HIS A 346 -17.71 -14.58 -11.00
C HIS A 346 -17.10 -15.90 -10.49
N TYR A 347 -17.14 -16.16 -9.18
CA TYR A 347 -16.55 -17.34 -8.56
C TYR A 347 -17.59 -18.18 -7.84
N LYS A 348 -17.56 -19.50 -8.03
CA LYS A 348 -18.51 -20.39 -7.35
C LYS A 348 -18.29 -20.44 -5.83
N THR A 349 -17.04 -20.31 -5.39
CA THR A 349 -16.60 -20.55 -4.02
C THR A 349 -15.25 -19.86 -3.79
N LEU A 350 -14.92 -19.54 -2.53
CA LEU A 350 -13.66 -18.87 -2.16
C LEU A 350 -12.40 -19.61 -2.65
N ASN A 351 -12.42 -20.95 -2.69
CA ASN A 351 -11.28 -21.75 -3.18
C ASN A 351 -10.99 -21.59 -4.69
N ARG A 352 -11.86 -20.90 -5.45
CA ARG A 352 -11.64 -20.56 -6.86
C ARG A 352 -11.08 -19.16 -7.04
N VAL A 353 -11.09 -18.34 -6.00
CA VAL A 353 -10.51 -16.99 -6.04
C VAL A 353 -8.98 -17.12 -5.99
N PRO A 354 -8.23 -16.42 -6.86
CA PRO A 354 -6.78 -16.38 -6.78
C PRO A 354 -6.31 -15.90 -5.40
N LYS A 355 -5.26 -16.54 -4.86
CA LYS A 355 -4.77 -16.23 -3.51
C LYS A 355 -4.33 -14.77 -3.35
N GLY A 356 -3.71 -14.18 -4.39
CA GLY A 356 -3.34 -12.76 -4.41
C GLY A 356 -4.54 -11.83 -4.27
N VAL A 357 -5.63 -12.09 -4.99
CA VAL A 357 -6.89 -11.31 -4.89
C VAL A 357 -7.51 -11.42 -3.49
N MET A 358 -7.45 -12.62 -2.88
CA MET A 358 -7.92 -12.81 -1.51
C MET A 358 -7.04 -12.10 -0.48
N ALA A 359 -5.72 -12.07 -0.70
CA ALA A 359 -4.79 -11.31 0.14
C ALA A 359 -5.05 -9.80 0.03
N ASP A 360 -5.23 -9.29 -1.19
CA ASP A 360 -5.59 -7.89 -1.45
C ASP A 360 -6.86 -7.52 -0.68
N PHE A 361 -7.90 -8.34 -0.74
CA PHE A 361 -9.14 -8.15 0.04
C PHE A 361 -8.88 -8.10 1.54
N ILE A 362 -8.16 -9.07 2.11
CA ILE A 362 -7.87 -9.10 3.55
C ILE A 362 -7.09 -7.86 3.96
N ASN A 363 -6.07 -7.47 3.17
CA ASN A 363 -5.23 -6.31 3.45
C ASN A 363 -5.98 -4.97 3.38
N THR A 364 -7.18 -4.91 2.77
CA THR A 364 -8.04 -3.72 2.91
C THR A 364 -8.47 -3.48 4.35
N MET A 365 -8.49 -4.52 5.19
CA MET A 365 -8.95 -4.48 6.58
C MET A 365 -7.81 -4.44 7.61
N LEU A 366 -6.54 -4.37 7.16
CA LEU A 366 -5.35 -4.46 8.00
C LEU A 366 -4.48 -3.20 7.89
N TRP A 367 -4.19 -2.55 9.02
CA TRP A 367 -3.26 -1.42 9.11
C TRP A 367 -2.02 -1.81 9.91
N GLN A 368 -0.84 -1.59 9.34
CA GLN A 368 0.45 -1.67 10.05
C GLN A 368 0.72 -0.44 10.93
N SER A 369 -0.33 0.12 11.53
CA SER A 369 -0.25 1.22 12.49
C SER A 369 -1.45 1.21 13.43
N ALA A 370 -1.28 1.83 14.59
CA ALA A 370 -2.33 2.18 15.52
C ALA A 370 -3.15 3.31 14.91
N VAL A 371 -4.35 2.97 14.49
CA VAL A 371 -5.29 3.91 13.87
C VAL A 371 -6.19 4.43 14.98
N TRP A 372 -5.90 5.63 15.49
CA TRP A 372 -6.75 6.31 16.47
C TRP A 372 -8.04 6.84 15.82
N PRO A 373 -9.15 7.00 16.58
CA PRO A 373 -10.43 7.48 16.03
C PRO A 373 -10.37 8.80 15.24
N SER A 374 -9.56 9.76 15.69
CA SER A 374 -9.35 11.04 14.99
C SER A 374 -8.53 10.90 13.70
N GLN A 375 -7.90 9.75 13.49
CA GLN A 375 -6.99 9.47 12.39
C GLN A 375 -7.57 8.51 11.35
N PHE A 376 -8.84 8.08 11.47
CA PHE A 376 -9.49 7.17 10.52
C PHE A 376 -9.32 7.65 9.07
N SER A 377 -9.54 8.94 8.80
CA SER A 377 -9.41 9.51 7.46
C SER A 377 -7.98 9.77 6.99
N THR A 378 -6.96 9.55 7.81
CA THR A 378 -5.57 9.93 7.51
C THR A 378 -4.57 8.77 7.53
N LYS A 379 -4.79 7.75 8.36
CA LYS A 379 -3.88 6.59 8.45
C LYS A 379 -4.25 5.56 7.39
N THR A 380 -3.28 5.16 6.59
CA THR A 380 -3.50 4.30 5.42
C THR A 380 -3.07 2.85 5.65
N ASN A 381 -3.75 1.91 4.98
CA ASN A 381 -3.35 0.50 4.90
C ASN A 381 -2.25 0.29 3.84
N LEU A 382 -1.91 -0.98 3.53
CA LEU A 382 -0.92 -1.33 2.49
C LEU A 382 -1.32 -0.91 1.07
N HIS A 383 -2.61 -0.68 0.83
CA HIS A 383 -3.11 -0.17 -0.45
C HIS A 383 -3.12 1.35 -0.52
N GLU A 384 -2.50 2.03 0.45
CA GLU A 384 -2.49 3.49 0.59
C GLU A 384 -3.90 4.09 0.82
N GLU A 385 -4.83 3.28 1.34
CA GLU A 385 -6.22 3.71 1.58
C GLU A 385 -6.45 4.07 3.05
N PRO A 386 -7.10 5.23 3.36
CA PRO A 386 -7.49 5.54 4.73
C PRO A 386 -8.57 4.58 5.24
N ALA A 387 -8.73 4.47 6.56
CA ALA A 387 -9.86 3.78 7.16
C ALA A 387 -11.15 4.58 6.92
N ARG A 388 -12.00 4.14 5.98
CA ARG A 388 -13.19 4.89 5.52
C ARG A 388 -14.41 4.64 6.42
N PHE A 389 -14.19 4.80 7.71
CA PHE A 389 -15.18 4.63 8.77
C PHE A 389 -15.33 5.93 9.56
N THR A 390 -16.52 6.12 10.12
CA THR A 390 -16.79 7.08 11.19
C THR A 390 -16.91 6.34 12.51
N LYS A 391 -16.88 7.06 13.64
CA LYS A 391 -17.11 6.46 14.97
C LYS A 391 -18.46 5.73 15.07
N ALA A 392 -19.46 6.11 14.28
CA ALA A 392 -20.78 5.48 14.26
C ALA A 392 -20.79 4.15 13.50
N ASP A 393 -19.82 3.91 12.63
CA ASP A 393 -19.67 2.65 11.91
C ASP A 393 -18.97 1.56 12.75
N ILE A 394 -18.49 1.91 13.95
CA ILE A 394 -17.76 1.01 14.85
C ILE A 394 -18.75 0.36 15.82
N THR A 395 -18.95 -0.95 15.68
CA THR A 395 -19.87 -1.77 16.49
C THR A 395 -19.19 -2.45 17.67
N ASP A 396 -17.88 -2.68 17.55
CA ASP A 396 -17.02 -3.22 18.61
C ASP A 396 -15.66 -2.51 18.58
N LYS A 397 -15.03 -2.35 19.74
CA LYS A 397 -13.77 -1.62 19.88
C LYS A 397 -12.96 -2.14 21.06
N GLN A 398 -11.71 -2.51 20.80
CA GLN A 398 -10.84 -3.01 21.83
C GLN A 398 -9.38 -2.62 21.59
N MET A 399 -8.73 -2.07 22.61
CA MET A 399 -7.27 -2.04 22.67
C MET A 399 -6.78 -3.42 23.14
N VAL A 400 -5.99 -4.07 22.28
CA VAL A 400 -5.44 -5.42 22.47
C VAL A 400 -3.92 -5.35 22.69
N SER A 401 -3.29 -6.46 23.08
CA SER A 401 -1.88 -6.46 23.46
C SER A 401 -0.93 -6.10 22.32
N ASN A 402 -1.30 -6.34 21.06
CA ASN A 402 -0.51 -6.00 19.88
C ASN A 402 -1.09 -4.87 19.00
N GLY A 403 -2.18 -4.21 19.42
CA GLY A 403 -2.84 -3.23 18.57
C GLY A 403 -4.27 -2.85 18.95
N PHE A 404 -5.09 -2.58 17.93
CA PHE A 404 -6.45 -2.08 18.01
C PHE A 404 -7.38 -2.96 17.16
N PHE A 405 -8.47 -3.42 17.76
CA PHE A 405 -9.52 -4.13 17.06
C PHE A 405 -10.76 -3.26 16.95
N TYR A 406 -11.34 -3.23 15.75
CA TYR A 406 -12.59 -2.54 15.46
C TYR A 406 -13.54 -3.49 14.74
N GLY A 407 -14.68 -3.79 15.36
CA GLY A 407 -15.83 -4.36 14.67
C GLY A 407 -16.56 -3.29 13.88
N THR A 408 -16.99 -3.58 12.66
CA THR A 408 -17.60 -2.58 11.77
C THR A 408 -18.98 -2.98 11.26
N SER A 409 -19.86 -2.00 11.08
CA SER A 409 -21.21 -2.17 10.51
C SER A 409 -21.25 -2.14 8.99
N LYS A 410 -20.10 -1.95 8.33
CA LYS A 410 -19.96 -1.93 6.87
C LYS A 410 -18.58 -2.44 6.44
N ILE A 411 -18.44 -2.78 5.17
CA ILE A 411 -17.16 -3.17 4.56
C ILE A 411 -16.30 -1.92 4.32
N GLN A 412 -14.98 -2.02 4.46
CA GLN A 412 -14.05 -0.98 4.01
C GLN A 412 -14.30 -0.68 2.54
N GLU A 413 -14.57 0.58 2.22
CA GLU A 413 -14.81 1.02 0.84
C GLU A 413 -13.48 1.09 0.08
N SER A 414 -12.84 -0.04 -0.19
CA SER A 414 -11.55 -0.10 -0.90
C SER A 414 -11.68 0.31 -2.36
N ASP A 415 -10.66 1.01 -2.86
CA ASP A 415 -10.51 1.44 -4.23
C ASP A 415 -10.39 0.25 -5.19
N LEU A 416 -9.86 -0.89 -4.73
CA LEU A 416 -9.78 -2.11 -5.54
C LEU A 416 -11.15 -2.67 -5.93
N PHE A 417 -12.16 -2.49 -5.07
CA PHE A 417 -13.48 -3.11 -5.24
C PHE A 417 -14.62 -2.10 -5.47
N ASN A 418 -14.37 -0.79 -5.35
CA ASN A 418 -15.36 0.28 -5.56
C ASN A 418 -15.06 1.16 -6.78
N THR A 419 -14.21 0.68 -7.68
CA THR A 419 -13.86 1.33 -8.95
C THR A 419 -14.11 0.40 -10.13
N VAL A 420 -13.97 0.90 -11.35
CA VAL A 420 -14.00 0.11 -12.59
C VAL A 420 -13.04 -1.08 -12.55
N TYR A 421 -11.98 -1.02 -11.74
CA TYR A 421 -11.04 -2.10 -11.52
C TYR A 421 -11.69 -3.38 -10.96
N ARG A 422 -12.82 -3.27 -10.23
CA ARG A 422 -13.59 -4.41 -9.73
C ARG A 422 -13.93 -5.41 -10.84
N HIS A 423 -14.30 -4.91 -12.01
CA HIS A 423 -14.69 -5.74 -13.17
C HIS A 423 -13.52 -6.52 -13.78
N VAL A 424 -12.29 -6.23 -13.36
CA VAL A 424 -11.09 -6.92 -13.80
C VAL A 424 -10.55 -7.82 -12.70
N ILE A 425 -10.42 -7.31 -11.46
CA ILE A 425 -9.86 -8.09 -10.34
C ILE A 425 -10.76 -9.25 -9.88
N LEU A 426 -12.09 -9.12 -10.01
CA LEU A 426 -13.06 -10.14 -9.56
C LEU A 426 -13.55 -11.07 -10.67
N ASP A 427 -13.14 -10.86 -11.92
CA ASP A 427 -13.57 -11.70 -13.05
C ASP A 427 -12.38 -12.51 -13.61
N PRO A 428 -12.38 -13.85 -13.44
CA PRO A 428 -11.29 -14.69 -13.92
C PRO A 428 -11.12 -14.65 -15.44
N GLU A 429 -12.12 -14.22 -16.20
CA GLU A 429 -12.02 -14.06 -17.65
C GLU A 429 -11.16 -12.87 -18.06
N TYR A 430 -10.79 -11.98 -17.13
CA TYR A 430 -9.91 -10.83 -17.37
C TYR A 430 -8.57 -10.94 -16.63
N SER A 431 -8.18 -12.12 -16.15
CA SER A 431 -6.96 -12.29 -15.35
C SER A 431 -5.66 -11.93 -16.09
N LEU A 432 -5.61 -12.06 -17.42
CA LEU A 432 -4.46 -11.61 -18.22
C LEU A 432 -4.42 -10.08 -18.32
N MET A 433 -5.57 -9.41 -18.44
CA MET A 433 -5.67 -7.95 -18.38
C MET A 433 -5.33 -7.43 -16.97
N LEU A 434 -5.80 -8.11 -15.93
CA LEU A 434 -5.45 -7.84 -14.53
C LEU A 434 -3.93 -7.84 -14.35
N MET A 435 -3.24 -8.88 -14.83
CA MET A 435 -1.79 -8.98 -14.74
C MET A 435 -1.06 -7.85 -15.47
N LEU A 436 -1.61 -7.37 -16.59
CA LEU A 436 -1.05 -6.21 -17.29
C LEU A 436 -1.28 -4.91 -16.48
N LEU A 437 -2.48 -4.71 -15.91
CA LEU A 437 -2.80 -3.55 -15.07
C LEU A 437 -1.97 -3.49 -13.79
N GLU A 438 -1.79 -4.63 -13.12
CA GLU A 438 -0.99 -4.72 -11.88
C GLU A 438 0.47 -4.33 -12.11
N ARG A 439 0.99 -4.64 -13.29
CA ARG A 439 2.33 -4.22 -13.70
C ARG A 439 2.36 -2.73 -14.01
N GLU A 440 1.38 -2.24 -14.77
CA GLU A 440 1.34 -0.86 -15.28
C GLU A 440 -0.10 -0.33 -15.24
N HIS A 441 -0.29 0.88 -14.70
CA HIS A 441 -1.58 1.61 -14.67
C HIS A 441 -2.64 1.17 -13.64
N LYS A 442 -2.40 0.18 -12.75
CA LYS A 442 -3.30 -0.11 -11.60
C LYS A 442 -3.68 1.16 -10.83
N ARG A 443 -2.68 1.96 -10.42
CA ARG A 443 -2.88 3.23 -9.68
C ARG A 443 -3.78 4.23 -10.40
N LEU A 444 -3.77 4.21 -11.74
CA LEU A 444 -4.61 5.09 -12.53
C LEU A 444 -6.08 4.67 -12.41
N VAL A 445 -6.36 3.40 -12.69
CA VAL A 445 -7.74 2.90 -12.81
C VAL A 445 -8.43 2.63 -11.46
N ILE A 446 -7.66 2.54 -10.37
CA ILE A 446 -8.22 2.48 -9.00
C ILE A 446 -8.41 3.87 -8.38
N ASN A 447 -8.03 4.97 -9.04
CA ASN A 447 -8.19 6.30 -8.45
C ASN A 447 -9.69 6.65 -8.34
N PRO A 448 -10.24 6.83 -7.12
CA PRO A 448 -11.66 7.13 -6.94
C PRO A 448 -12.02 8.58 -7.31
N GLY A 449 -11.04 9.48 -7.42
CA GLY A 449 -11.23 10.89 -7.71
C GLY A 449 -11.28 11.26 -9.19
N THR A 450 -11.13 10.30 -10.09
CA THR A 450 -11.09 10.54 -11.55
C THR A 450 -11.85 9.46 -12.28
N ASN A 451 -12.78 9.85 -13.15
CA ASN A 451 -13.57 8.91 -13.93
C ASN A 451 -12.76 8.34 -15.10
N PHE A 452 -12.84 7.03 -15.28
CA PHE A 452 -12.25 6.31 -16.40
C PHE A 452 -13.30 5.52 -17.17
N THR A 453 -13.05 5.38 -18.47
CA THR A 453 -13.69 4.39 -19.31
C THR A 453 -12.65 3.34 -19.67
N LEU A 454 -12.92 2.07 -19.32
CA LEU A 454 -12.06 0.94 -19.69
C LEU A 454 -12.70 0.10 -20.79
N PHE A 455 -11.92 -0.26 -21.79
CA PHE A 455 -12.29 -1.25 -22.81
C PHE A 455 -11.69 -2.60 -22.42
N LEU A 456 -12.51 -3.48 -21.83
CA LEU A 456 -12.04 -4.74 -21.29
C LEU A 456 -11.92 -5.81 -22.38
N PHE A 457 -10.73 -6.36 -22.54
CA PHE A 457 -10.45 -7.50 -23.41
C PHE A 457 -10.25 -8.77 -22.58
N SER A 458 -10.92 -9.84 -22.99
CA SER A 458 -10.92 -11.10 -22.25
C SER A 458 -9.70 -11.97 -22.53
N ASN A 459 -9.46 -12.95 -21.66
CA ASN A 459 -8.47 -14.01 -21.85
C ASN A 459 -8.75 -14.80 -23.14
N SER A 460 -10.02 -15.13 -23.39
CA SER A 460 -10.46 -15.81 -24.61
C SER A 460 -10.18 -14.98 -25.87
N LEU A 461 -10.36 -13.65 -25.81
CA LEU A 461 -10.03 -12.75 -26.91
C LEU A 461 -8.53 -12.69 -27.17
N LEU A 462 -7.71 -12.51 -26.13
CA LEU A 462 -6.25 -12.56 -26.30
C LEU A 462 -5.79 -13.89 -26.92
N SER A 463 -6.33 -15.00 -26.45
CA SER A 463 -6.01 -16.33 -26.95
C SER A 463 -6.42 -16.51 -28.41
N SER A 464 -7.59 -16.02 -28.82
CA SER A 464 -8.06 -16.11 -30.21
C SER A 464 -7.22 -15.27 -31.16
N LEU A 465 -6.61 -14.18 -30.66
CA LEU A 465 -5.67 -13.32 -31.38
C LEU A 465 -4.20 -13.81 -31.32
N GLY A 466 -3.97 -15.01 -30.78
CA GLY A 466 -2.66 -15.68 -30.79
C GLY A 466 -1.74 -15.31 -29.63
N TYR A 467 -2.22 -14.59 -28.62
CA TYR A 467 -1.46 -14.30 -27.39
C TYR A 467 -1.57 -15.46 -26.40
N SER A 468 -0.48 -15.74 -25.69
CA SER A 468 -0.48 -16.69 -24.59
C SER A 468 0.51 -16.29 -23.50
N TYR A 469 0.24 -16.73 -22.27
CA TYR A 469 1.12 -16.55 -21.12
C TYR A 469 1.50 -17.90 -20.54
N ASN A 470 2.79 -18.09 -20.29
CA ASN A 470 3.34 -19.27 -19.62
C ASN A 470 3.62 -18.93 -18.16
N GLU A 471 2.72 -19.33 -17.28
CA GLU A 471 2.83 -19.07 -15.84
C GLU A 471 4.12 -19.62 -15.22
N ARG A 472 4.61 -20.78 -15.69
CA ARG A 472 5.82 -21.43 -15.15
C ARG A 472 7.08 -20.62 -15.45
N LEU A 473 7.16 -20.03 -16.65
CA LEU A 473 8.30 -19.23 -17.07
C LEU A 473 8.10 -17.73 -16.81
N SER A 474 6.87 -17.33 -16.46
CA SER A 474 6.44 -15.92 -16.41
C SER A 474 6.66 -15.19 -17.74
N GLU A 475 6.42 -15.89 -18.85
CA GLU A 475 6.73 -15.42 -20.20
C GLU A 475 5.48 -15.24 -21.07
N TRP A 476 5.53 -14.24 -21.95
CA TRP A 476 4.48 -13.95 -22.92
C TRP A 476 4.92 -14.46 -24.29
N SER A 477 3.98 -14.87 -25.12
CA SER A 477 4.25 -15.11 -26.55
C SER A 477 3.04 -14.71 -27.38
N TRP A 478 3.30 -14.36 -28.64
CA TRP A 478 2.28 -13.96 -29.59
C TRP A 478 2.59 -14.51 -30.98
N ILE A 479 1.61 -15.09 -31.65
CA ILE A 479 1.72 -15.48 -33.06
C ILE A 479 1.17 -14.32 -33.90
N ASP A 480 2.05 -13.67 -34.66
CA ASP A 480 1.65 -12.55 -35.50
C ASP A 480 0.77 -13.00 -36.69
N ARG A 481 0.21 -12.03 -37.42
CA ARG A 481 -0.66 -12.29 -38.59
C ARG A 481 0.04 -13.04 -39.73
N ASN A 482 1.38 -13.07 -39.74
CA ASN A 482 2.19 -13.79 -40.72
C ASN A 482 2.55 -15.21 -40.24
N GLY A 483 2.10 -15.61 -39.04
CA GLY A 483 2.40 -16.91 -38.44
C GLY A 483 3.74 -16.98 -37.71
N ASN A 484 4.41 -15.85 -37.48
CA ASN A 484 5.68 -15.82 -36.75
C ASN A 484 5.45 -15.77 -35.22
N THR A 485 6.21 -16.55 -34.47
CA THR A 485 6.19 -16.50 -32.99
C THR A 485 7.08 -15.38 -32.46
N MET A 486 6.47 -14.43 -31.77
CA MET A 486 7.15 -13.36 -31.03
C MET A 486 7.40 -13.80 -29.57
N GLY A 487 8.61 -13.53 -29.07
CA GLY A 487 9.00 -13.86 -27.70
C GLY A 487 8.47 -12.87 -26.66
N HIS A 488 8.84 -13.11 -25.40
CA HIS A 488 8.37 -12.34 -24.24
C HIS A 488 8.57 -10.83 -24.38
N GLY A 489 9.79 -10.35 -24.65
CA GLY A 489 10.07 -8.91 -24.67
C GLY A 489 9.25 -8.14 -25.71
N GLN A 490 9.09 -8.70 -26.92
CA GLN A 490 8.28 -8.07 -27.99
C GLN A 490 6.79 -8.12 -27.65
N THR A 491 6.31 -9.28 -27.19
CA THR A 491 4.90 -9.48 -26.86
C THR A 491 4.46 -8.59 -25.69
N GLN A 492 5.26 -8.53 -24.63
CA GLN A 492 4.98 -7.72 -23.46
C GLN A 492 4.95 -6.22 -23.80
N THR A 493 5.91 -5.72 -24.58
CA THR A 493 5.95 -4.31 -25.00
C THR A 493 4.72 -3.96 -25.84
N ARG A 494 4.29 -4.87 -26.73
CA ARG A 494 3.07 -4.71 -27.51
C ARG A 494 1.82 -4.70 -26.64
N LEU A 495 1.70 -5.63 -25.69
CA LEU A 495 0.56 -5.69 -24.76
C LEU A 495 0.47 -4.47 -23.85
N ALA A 496 1.60 -3.92 -23.38
CA ALA A 496 1.62 -2.69 -22.60
C ALA A 496 1.05 -1.50 -23.39
N ARG A 497 1.51 -1.32 -24.65
CA ARG A 497 0.98 -0.28 -25.54
C ARG A 497 -0.51 -0.50 -25.83
N LEU A 498 -0.93 -1.73 -26.11
CA LEU A 498 -2.33 -2.06 -26.36
C LEU A 498 -3.19 -1.76 -25.12
N LEU A 499 -2.77 -2.20 -23.93
CA LEU A 499 -3.48 -1.92 -22.67
C LEU A 499 -3.73 -0.41 -22.52
N TYR A 500 -2.74 0.42 -22.81
CA TYR A 500 -2.89 1.87 -22.66
C TYR A 500 -3.90 2.49 -23.63
N SER A 501 -4.08 1.90 -24.82
CA SER A 501 -5.17 2.28 -25.73
C SER A 501 -6.56 1.91 -25.22
N HIS A 502 -6.67 1.03 -24.21
CA HIS A 502 -7.93 0.58 -23.62
C HIS A 502 -8.31 1.33 -22.33
N ILE A 503 -7.51 2.32 -21.92
CA ILE A 503 -7.78 3.14 -20.73
C ILE A 503 -8.03 4.57 -21.21
N VAL A 504 -9.13 5.19 -20.81
CA VAL A 504 -9.46 6.57 -21.19
C VAL A 504 -9.94 7.35 -19.98
N GLU A 505 -9.25 8.43 -19.62
CA GLU A 505 -9.75 9.41 -18.65
C GLU A 505 -11.01 10.09 -19.22
N THR A 506 -12.13 9.97 -18.50
CA THR A 506 -13.44 10.49 -18.93
C THR A 506 -14.15 11.26 -17.81
N PRO A 507 -13.58 12.41 -17.38
CA PRO A 507 -14.10 13.18 -16.25
C PRO A 507 -15.56 13.61 -16.44
N ASN A 508 -16.04 13.73 -17.69
CA ASN A 508 -17.41 14.14 -18.00
C ASN A 508 -18.27 13.01 -18.61
N ASP A 509 -17.87 11.74 -18.47
CA ASP A 509 -18.54 10.57 -19.06
C ASP A 509 -18.67 10.73 -20.60
N GLU A 510 -17.61 11.23 -21.24
CA GLU A 510 -17.52 11.59 -22.67
C GLU A 510 -17.95 10.45 -23.59
N LEU A 511 -17.77 9.20 -23.14
CA LEU A 511 -18.06 7.98 -23.90
C LEU A 511 -19.41 7.34 -23.56
N ALA A 512 -20.25 7.96 -22.70
CA ALA A 512 -21.52 7.37 -22.26
C ALA A 512 -22.47 6.93 -23.39
N ASN A 513 -22.45 7.65 -24.52
CA ASN A 513 -23.38 7.49 -25.64
C ASN A 513 -22.71 6.98 -26.92
N ILE A 514 -21.61 6.23 -26.79
CA ILE A 514 -20.79 5.71 -27.90
C ILE A 514 -21.61 4.95 -28.97
N ASN A 515 -22.72 4.31 -28.59
CA ASN A 515 -23.60 3.55 -29.50
C ASN A 515 -24.35 4.42 -30.52
N ASN A 516 -24.57 5.71 -30.25
CA ASN A 516 -25.39 6.60 -31.07
C ASN A 516 -24.67 7.88 -31.47
N THR A 517 -23.35 7.93 -31.27
CA THR A 517 -22.53 9.12 -31.51
C THR A 517 -21.30 8.75 -32.32
N GLN A 518 -20.56 9.76 -32.74
CA GLN A 518 -19.24 9.60 -33.33
C GLN A 518 -18.31 10.67 -32.78
N GLY A 519 -17.03 10.38 -32.77
CA GLY A 519 -16.01 11.32 -32.31
C GLY A 519 -14.65 10.65 -32.15
N PHE A 520 -13.76 11.35 -31.47
CA PHE A 520 -12.42 10.89 -31.13
C PHE A 520 -12.06 11.36 -29.72
N ILE A 521 -11.19 10.61 -29.06
CA ILE A 521 -10.68 10.93 -27.73
C ILE A 521 -9.27 10.37 -27.60
N GLN A 522 -8.43 11.04 -26.81
CA GLN A 522 -7.10 10.55 -26.49
C GLN A 522 -7.17 9.54 -25.35
N THR A 523 -6.52 8.39 -25.51
CA THR A 523 -6.42 7.38 -24.45
C THR A 523 -5.40 7.80 -23.40
N GLY A 524 -5.28 7.04 -22.33
CA GLY A 524 -4.42 7.34 -21.20
C GLY A 524 -5.01 8.38 -20.25
N ASP A 525 -4.13 9.11 -19.59
CA ASP A 525 -4.45 10.21 -18.68
C ASP A 525 -3.82 11.52 -19.16
N ARG A 526 -4.17 12.64 -18.51
CA ARG A 526 -3.60 13.95 -18.85
C ARG A 526 -2.10 14.08 -18.63
N ALA A 527 -1.50 13.27 -17.76
CA ALA A 527 -0.08 13.37 -17.41
C ALA A 527 0.82 12.65 -18.42
N LEU A 528 0.36 11.52 -18.96
CA LEU A 528 1.06 10.68 -19.93
C LEU A 528 0.13 10.34 -21.12
N PRO A 529 -0.35 11.33 -21.89
CA PRO A 529 -1.37 11.11 -22.90
C PRO A 529 -1.02 9.99 -23.88
N GLY A 530 -1.99 9.12 -24.13
CA GLY A 530 -1.89 8.00 -25.06
C GLY A 530 -2.18 8.39 -26.51
N GLU A 531 -2.60 7.41 -27.30
CA GLU A 531 -2.94 7.59 -28.71
C GLU A 531 -4.42 7.97 -28.86
N PHE A 532 -4.77 8.65 -29.94
CA PHE A 532 -6.17 8.91 -30.23
C PHE A 532 -6.87 7.62 -30.70
N ILE A 533 -8.08 7.42 -30.21
CA ILE A 533 -9.05 6.47 -30.74
C ILE A 533 -10.27 7.22 -31.25
N LYS A 534 -11.03 6.56 -32.13
CA LYS A 534 -12.27 7.08 -32.69
C LYS A 534 -13.42 6.14 -32.39
N TRP A 535 -14.63 6.67 -32.41
CA TRP A 535 -15.82 5.85 -32.38
C TRP A 535 -16.87 6.35 -33.37
N LYS A 536 -17.74 5.43 -33.80
CA LYS A 536 -18.91 5.72 -34.61
C LYS A 536 -19.96 4.63 -34.42
N ASN A 537 -21.09 5.02 -33.86
CA ASN A 537 -22.26 4.14 -33.70
C ASN A 537 -21.92 2.77 -33.08
N GLY A 538 -21.22 2.76 -31.95
CA GLY A 538 -20.85 1.55 -31.20
C GLY A 538 -19.62 0.80 -31.75
N HIS A 539 -19.02 1.28 -32.83
CA HIS A 539 -17.75 0.76 -33.37
C HIS A 539 -16.61 1.67 -32.95
N ILE A 540 -15.49 1.10 -32.54
CA ILE A 540 -14.33 1.81 -32.03
C ILE A 540 -13.12 1.46 -32.88
N TYR A 541 -12.25 2.44 -33.09
CA TYR A 541 -11.10 2.34 -33.97
C TYR A 541 -9.89 2.97 -33.32
N ALA A 542 -8.83 2.20 -33.13
CA ALA A 542 -7.48 2.75 -33.11
C ALA A 542 -6.91 2.74 -34.55
N ALA A 543 -5.77 3.41 -34.75
CA ALA A 543 -5.21 3.60 -36.10
C ALA A 543 -4.99 2.28 -36.87
N GLY A 544 -4.63 1.20 -36.20
CA GLY A 544 -4.45 -0.13 -36.81
C GLY A 544 -5.77 -0.76 -37.24
N ASN A 545 -6.83 -0.64 -36.42
CA ASN A 545 -8.17 -1.14 -36.75
C ASN A 545 -8.69 -0.55 -38.07
N GLU A 546 -8.44 0.74 -38.31
CA GLU A 546 -8.84 1.42 -39.55
C GLU A 546 -8.14 0.85 -40.78
N ARG A 547 -6.83 0.61 -40.66
CA ARG A 547 -6.02 0.08 -41.76
C ARG A 547 -6.41 -1.33 -42.12
N LEU A 548 -6.77 -2.11 -41.11
CA LEU A 548 -7.19 -3.50 -41.26
C LEU A 548 -8.67 -3.63 -41.65
N GLN A 549 -9.45 -2.55 -41.56
CA GLN A 549 -10.92 -2.56 -41.68
C GLN A 549 -11.59 -3.51 -40.68
N GLU A 550 -11.02 -3.57 -39.47
CA GLU A 550 -11.43 -4.45 -38.39
C GLU A 550 -11.84 -3.60 -37.17
N PRO A 551 -13.07 -3.04 -37.15
CA PRO A 551 -13.58 -2.31 -36.00
C PRO A 551 -13.60 -3.16 -34.73
N VAL A 552 -13.49 -2.49 -33.59
CA VAL A 552 -13.77 -3.07 -32.28
C VAL A 552 -15.24 -2.82 -31.94
N HIS A 553 -16.00 -3.87 -31.65
CA HIS A 553 -17.41 -3.76 -31.26
C HIS A 553 -17.57 -3.84 -29.76
N ILE A 554 -18.53 -3.06 -29.26
CA ILE A 554 -18.99 -3.18 -27.87
C ILE A 554 -19.98 -4.33 -27.77
N VAL A 555 -19.65 -5.33 -26.96
CA VAL A 555 -20.53 -6.49 -26.70
C VAL A 555 -21.25 -6.40 -25.35
N GLY A 556 -20.87 -5.43 -24.51
CA GLY A 556 -21.54 -5.16 -23.25
C GLY A 556 -21.01 -3.91 -22.57
N THR A 557 -21.70 -3.44 -21.53
CA THR A 557 -21.25 -2.32 -20.71
C THR A 557 -21.73 -2.46 -19.28
N ALA A 558 -20.95 -1.93 -18.34
CA ALA A 558 -21.38 -1.67 -16.99
C ALA A 558 -20.89 -0.28 -16.58
N LYS A 559 -21.75 0.50 -15.93
CA LYS A 559 -21.33 1.71 -15.19
C LYS A 559 -21.20 1.29 -13.74
N PHE A 560 -20.07 1.56 -13.12
CA PHE A 560 -19.78 0.97 -11.82
C PHE A 560 -18.95 1.86 -10.91
N GLY A 561 -19.28 1.78 -9.62
CA GLY A 561 -18.51 2.37 -8.55
C GLY A 561 -18.44 3.89 -8.61
N ASN A 562 -17.36 4.42 -8.04
CA ASN A 562 -17.14 5.85 -7.89
C ASN A 562 -16.39 6.49 -9.06
N ASN A 563 -15.82 5.68 -9.98
CA ASN A 563 -14.83 6.18 -10.93
C ASN A 563 -15.00 5.70 -12.39
N GLY A 564 -16.23 5.39 -12.82
CA GLY A 564 -16.58 5.42 -14.25
C GLY A 564 -17.27 4.19 -14.83
N ARG A 565 -16.83 3.76 -16.01
CA ARG A 565 -17.52 2.78 -16.87
C ARG A 565 -16.57 1.75 -17.47
N VAL A 566 -17.11 0.57 -17.74
CA VAL A 566 -16.46 -0.45 -18.57
C VAL A 566 -17.28 -0.76 -19.82
N TYR A 567 -16.58 -1.03 -20.91
CA TYR A 567 -17.10 -1.59 -22.15
C TYR A 567 -16.39 -2.91 -22.40
N TYR A 568 -17.15 -3.97 -22.63
CA TYR A 568 -16.62 -5.26 -23.05
C TYR A 568 -16.46 -5.25 -24.57
N VAL A 569 -15.32 -5.70 -25.08
CA VAL A 569 -14.98 -5.64 -26.50
C VAL A 569 -14.71 -7.01 -27.11
N ASP A 570 -14.97 -7.15 -28.42
CA ASP A 570 -14.74 -8.39 -29.20
C ASP A 570 -13.43 -8.39 -29.99
N ASN A 571 -12.68 -7.29 -29.96
CA ASN A 571 -11.39 -7.13 -30.62
C ASN A 571 -10.52 -6.13 -29.85
N LEU A 572 -9.22 -6.09 -30.13
CA LEU A 572 -8.30 -5.13 -29.50
C LEU A 572 -8.29 -3.80 -30.26
N LEU A 573 -8.12 -2.70 -29.52
CA LEU A 573 -7.74 -1.41 -30.07
C LEU A 573 -6.30 -1.47 -30.59
N GLU A 574 -6.17 -1.82 -31.86
CA GLU A 574 -4.91 -2.10 -32.55
C GLU A 574 -4.20 -0.82 -33.00
N PHE A 575 -2.91 -0.70 -32.69
CA PHE A 575 -2.09 0.39 -33.22
C PHE A 575 -1.62 0.10 -34.65
N SER A 576 -1.28 1.16 -35.38
CA SER A 576 -0.72 1.06 -36.73
C SER A 576 0.80 0.88 -36.70
N ASN A 577 1.37 0.20 -37.70
CA ASN A 577 2.82 0.18 -37.98
C ASN A 577 3.18 1.03 -39.22
N GLU A 578 2.22 1.83 -39.69
CA GLU A 578 2.37 2.68 -40.87
C GLU A 578 3.41 3.78 -40.60
N THR A 579 4.36 3.93 -41.52
CA THR A 579 5.33 5.02 -41.47
C THR A 579 4.67 6.37 -41.76
N ALA A 580 5.27 7.48 -41.31
CA ALA A 580 4.72 8.81 -41.57
C ALA A 580 4.50 9.13 -43.06
N GLY A 581 5.38 8.65 -43.95
CA GLY A 581 5.21 8.84 -45.38
C GLY A 581 4.08 7.99 -45.97
N GLU A 582 3.91 6.75 -45.52
CA GLU A 582 2.74 5.94 -45.88
C GLU A 582 1.44 6.59 -45.42
N ALA A 583 1.41 7.14 -44.20
CA ALA A 583 0.27 7.86 -43.65
C ALA A 583 -0.11 9.06 -44.53
N MET A 584 0.86 9.93 -44.85
CA MET A 584 0.58 11.10 -45.71
C MET A 584 0.15 10.72 -47.12
N ALA A 585 0.75 9.68 -47.72
CA ALA A 585 0.35 9.17 -49.03
C ALA A 585 -1.11 8.67 -49.04
N ARG A 586 -1.48 7.93 -47.99
CA ARG A 586 -2.84 7.44 -47.81
C ARG A 586 -3.82 8.58 -47.61
N ILE A 587 -3.54 9.51 -46.71
CA ILE A 587 -4.43 10.65 -46.45
C ILE A 587 -4.58 11.52 -47.71
N ALA A 588 -3.53 11.70 -48.51
CA ALA A 588 -3.64 12.40 -49.80
C ALA A 588 -4.53 11.66 -50.83
N THR A 589 -4.71 10.35 -50.68
CA THR A 589 -5.63 9.54 -51.50
C THR A 589 -7.06 9.63 -50.97
N GLU A 590 -7.24 9.54 -49.64
CA GLU A 590 -8.55 9.64 -48.97
C GLU A 590 -9.12 11.07 -49.03
N ASN A 591 -8.24 12.08 -48.96
CA ASN A 591 -8.54 13.50 -49.06
C ASN A 591 -7.66 14.18 -50.12
N PRO A 592 -8.11 14.26 -51.38
CA PRO A 592 -7.36 14.89 -52.46
C PRO A 592 -7.05 16.38 -52.25
N ASN A 593 -7.69 17.06 -51.28
CA ASN A 593 -7.41 18.45 -50.98
C ASN A 593 -5.99 18.68 -50.46
N VAL A 594 -5.30 17.66 -49.96
CA VAL A 594 -3.91 17.78 -49.47
C VAL A 594 -2.88 17.17 -50.43
N SER A 595 -3.30 16.78 -51.64
CA SER A 595 -2.45 16.09 -52.61
C SER A 595 -1.27 16.92 -53.11
N LYS A 596 -1.41 18.23 -53.30
CA LYS A 596 -0.27 19.11 -53.65
C LYS A 596 0.78 19.11 -52.54
N PHE A 597 0.39 19.17 -51.28
CA PHE A 597 1.35 19.14 -50.17
C PHE A 597 2.11 17.80 -50.14
N TRP A 598 1.40 16.69 -50.34
CA TRP A 598 2.02 15.37 -50.48
C TRP A 598 2.99 15.29 -51.68
N GLU A 599 2.68 15.94 -52.81
CA GLU A 599 3.59 16.01 -53.95
C GLU A 599 4.93 16.68 -53.57
N TYR A 600 4.89 17.79 -52.82
CA TYR A 600 6.12 18.41 -52.30
C TYR A 600 6.87 17.50 -51.35
N VAL A 601 6.18 16.81 -50.44
CA VAL A 601 6.82 15.87 -49.51
C VAL A 601 7.49 14.73 -50.26
N SER A 602 6.75 14.04 -51.13
CA SER A 602 7.23 12.86 -51.87
C SER A 602 8.36 13.14 -52.87
N LYS A 603 8.49 14.38 -53.35
CA LYS A 603 9.59 14.83 -54.22
C LYS A 603 10.73 15.51 -53.46
N SER A 604 10.55 15.81 -52.18
CA SER A 604 11.58 16.47 -51.37
C SER A 604 12.73 15.52 -51.00
N PRO A 605 13.92 16.06 -50.69
CA PRO A 605 15.02 15.26 -50.13
C PRO A 605 14.71 14.62 -48.77
N LEU A 606 13.65 15.05 -48.07
CA LEU A 606 13.27 14.48 -46.78
C LEU A 606 12.61 13.10 -46.92
N TYR A 607 11.96 12.82 -48.04
CA TYR A 607 11.24 11.56 -48.24
C TYR A 607 12.16 10.46 -48.76
N VAL A 608 12.24 9.37 -48.02
CA VAL A 608 13.02 8.19 -48.40
C VAL A 608 12.07 7.18 -49.03
N ALA A 609 11.95 7.21 -50.36
CA ALA A 609 10.91 6.46 -51.07
C ALA A 609 10.94 4.93 -50.87
N ASN A 610 12.14 4.34 -50.70
CA ASN A 610 12.29 2.91 -50.49
C ASN A 610 11.70 2.44 -49.16
N ASP A 611 11.93 3.22 -48.10
CA ASP A 611 11.49 2.91 -46.73
C ASP A 611 10.16 3.59 -46.39
N ARG A 612 9.70 4.51 -47.24
CA ARG A 612 8.50 5.33 -47.10
C ARG A 612 8.48 6.20 -45.84
N VAL A 613 9.65 6.54 -45.32
CA VAL A 613 9.81 7.40 -44.13
C VAL A 613 10.10 8.85 -44.51
N ILE A 614 9.86 9.76 -43.55
CA ILE A 614 10.24 11.17 -43.65
C ILE A 614 11.42 11.40 -42.70
N THR A 615 12.52 11.93 -43.24
CA THR A 615 13.74 12.21 -42.49
C THR A 615 13.44 13.20 -41.35
N GLY A 616 13.78 12.81 -40.11
CA GLY A 616 13.48 13.58 -38.90
C GLY A 616 12.18 13.19 -38.19
N VAL A 617 11.35 12.33 -38.80
CA VAL A 617 10.18 11.73 -38.15
C VAL A 617 10.53 10.31 -37.72
N ALA A 618 10.97 10.17 -36.48
CA ALA A 618 11.36 8.89 -35.90
C ALA A 618 10.15 8.06 -35.46
N GLY A 619 10.14 6.76 -35.81
CA GLY A 619 9.13 5.83 -35.31
C GLY A 619 9.10 5.76 -33.78
N GLY A 620 7.92 5.53 -33.22
CA GLY A 620 7.71 5.45 -31.76
C GLY A 620 7.62 6.79 -31.03
N SER A 621 7.80 7.94 -31.69
CA SER A 621 7.54 9.27 -31.12
C SER A 621 6.18 9.82 -31.59
N SER A 622 5.55 10.69 -30.81
CA SER A 622 4.27 11.31 -31.19
C SER A 622 4.48 12.50 -32.13
N TYR A 623 3.67 12.62 -33.18
CA TYR A 623 3.68 13.80 -34.06
C TYR A 623 2.28 14.28 -34.44
N THR A 624 2.18 15.56 -34.77
CA THR A 624 1.02 16.11 -35.47
C THR A 624 1.46 16.63 -36.83
N LEU A 625 0.94 16.05 -37.91
CA LEU A 625 1.24 16.44 -39.28
C LEU A 625 0.18 17.39 -39.79
N LEU A 626 0.59 18.63 -40.06
CA LEU A 626 -0.29 19.67 -40.56
C LEU A 626 -0.15 19.73 -42.09
N MET A 627 -1.21 19.45 -42.83
CA MET A 627 -1.20 19.31 -44.27
C MET A 627 -1.96 20.48 -44.91
N PRO A 628 -1.27 21.55 -45.37
CA PRO A 628 -1.91 22.62 -46.14
C PRO A 628 -2.69 22.07 -47.32
N ASN A 629 -3.94 22.51 -47.48
CA ASN A 629 -4.73 22.14 -48.63
C ASN A 629 -4.17 22.75 -49.94
N ASN A 630 -4.68 22.33 -51.08
CA ASN A 630 -4.14 22.65 -52.39
C ASN A 630 -4.14 24.17 -52.67
N ASP A 631 -5.12 24.90 -52.12
CA ASP A 631 -5.21 26.35 -52.23
C ASP A 631 -4.19 27.04 -51.32
N ALA A 632 -3.99 26.52 -50.10
CA ALA A 632 -2.97 27.00 -49.19
C ALA A 632 -1.55 26.79 -49.72
N VAL A 633 -1.28 25.64 -50.34
CA VAL A 633 -0.01 25.37 -51.03
C VAL A 633 0.17 26.34 -52.20
N GLN A 634 -0.89 26.60 -52.98
CA GLN A 634 -0.82 27.58 -54.06
C GLN A 634 -0.52 28.98 -53.54
N GLN A 635 -1.16 29.41 -52.45
CA GLN A 635 -0.88 30.70 -51.82
C GLN A 635 0.56 30.79 -51.31
N ALA A 636 1.12 29.70 -50.77
CA ALA A 636 2.53 29.67 -50.36
C ALA A 636 3.49 29.87 -51.55
N ILE A 637 3.13 29.38 -52.75
CA ILE A 637 3.87 29.61 -53.99
C ILE A 637 3.75 31.07 -54.41
N ASP A 638 2.54 31.61 -54.42
CA ASP A 638 2.27 32.99 -54.83
C ASP A 638 2.93 34.01 -53.88
N ASP A 639 3.02 33.68 -52.58
CA ASP A 639 3.72 34.46 -51.55
C ASP A 639 5.25 34.30 -51.59
N GLY A 640 5.78 33.42 -52.46
CA GLY A 640 7.23 33.15 -52.60
C GLY A 640 7.85 32.37 -51.44
N VAL A 641 7.04 31.74 -50.59
CA VAL A 641 7.48 30.90 -49.47
C VAL A 641 7.87 29.49 -49.96
N LEU A 642 7.25 29.02 -51.03
CA LEU A 642 7.47 27.72 -51.65
C LEU A 642 7.76 27.89 -53.16
N PRO A 643 8.74 27.17 -53.76
CA PRO A 643 8.97 27.25 -55.20
C PRO A 643 7.84 26.55 -55.97
N ALA A 644 7.51 27.01 -57.18
CA ALA A 644 6.44 26.43 -58.00
C ALA A 644 6.71 24.99 -58.48
N ASP A 645 7.99 24.61 -58.62
CA ASP A 645 8.39 23.24 -58.98
C ASP A 645 8.72 22.42 -57.73
N PRO A 646 7.91 21.39 -57.37
CA PRO A 646 8.18 20.53 -56.22
C PRO A 646 9.42 19.63 -56.40
N ALA A 647 9.95 19.48 -57.62
CA ALA A 647 11.16 18.73 -57.93
C ALA A 647 12.35 19.64 -58.32
N THR A 648 12.32 20.92 -57.92
CA THR A 648 13.33 21.90 -58.31
C THR A 648 14.76 21.40 -58.10
N GLY A 649 15.61 21.59 -59.11
CA GLY A 649 17.03 21.28 -59.03
C GLY A 649 17.84 22.31 -58.23
N ASP A 650 17.28 23.51 -58.01
CA ASP A 650 17.94 24.62 -57.33
C ASP A 650 18.10 24.38 -55.83
N ILE A 651 19.27 24.74 -55.29
CA ILE A 651 19.62 24.50 -53.89
C ILE A 651 18.74 25.34 -52.95
N VAL A 652 18.45 26.60 -53.30
CA VAL A 652 17.61 27.48 -52.47
C VAL A 652 16.18 26.95 -52.43
N GLY A 653 15.64 26.57 -53.59
CA GLY A 653 14.32 25.96 -53.69
C GLY A 653 14.19 24.68 -52.87
N LYS A 654 15.20 23.79 -52.91
CA LYS A 654 15.22 22.58 -52.06
C LYS A 654 15.16 22.91 -50.57
N PHE A 655 15.97 23.86 -50.11
CA PHE A 655 15.93 24.29 -48.70
C PHE A 655 14.59 24.92 -48.32
N GLN A 656 13.97 25.71 -49.21
CA GLN A 656 12.62 26.25 -48.98
C GLN A 656 11.60 25.12 -48.76
N ILE A 657 11.61 24.10 -49.61
CA ILE A 657 10.72 22.93 -49.48
C ILE A 657 10.97 22.20 -48.15
N GLU A 658 12.23 21.91 -47.81
CA GLU A 658 12.56 21.21 -46.56
C GLU A 658 12.10 21.98 -45.33
N ARG A 659 12.36 23.29 -45.27
CA ARG A 659 11.98 24.17 -44.16
C ARG A 659 10.46 24.29 -44.05
N PHE A 660 9.78 24.41 -45.18
CA PHE A 660 8.33 24.44 -45.24
C PHE A 660 7.74 23.15 -44.67
N ILE A 661 8.18 21.98 -45.12
CA ILE A 661 7.68 20.69 -44.62
C ILE A 661 7.97 20.54 -43.12
N LYS A 662 9.20 20.79 -42.67
CA LYS A 662 9.59 20.65 -41.26
C LYS A 662 8.78 21.56 -40.32
N TYR A 663 8.41 22.76 -40.76
CA TYR A 663 7.62 23.68 -39.95
C TYR A 663 6.15 23.25 -39.79
N HIS A 664 5.67 22.36 -40.68
CA HIS A 664 4.33 21.78 -40.64
C HIS A 664 4.25 20.43 -39.90
N ILE A 665 5.35 19.99 -39.29
CA ILE A 665 5.42 18.76 -38.50
C ILE A 665 5.68 19.14 -37.05
N LEU A 666 4.69 18.90 -36.18
CA LEU A 666 4.83 19.11 -34.74
C LEU A 666 5.41 17.85 -34.09
N THR A 667 6.38 18.01 -33.20
CA THR A 667 7.14 16.90 -32.59
C THR A 667 6.75 16.70 -31.13
N ASN A 668 6.76 15.44 -30.69
CA ASN A 668 6.42 15.00 -29.33
C ASN A 668 5.04 15.44 -28.83
N VAL A 669 4.08 15.60 -29.75
CA VAL A 669 2.72 16.02 -29.40
C VAL A 669 1.70 15.53 -30.41
N ASN A 670 0.56 15.03 -29.92
CA ASN A 670 -0.65 14.83 -30.70
C ASN A 670 -1.65 15.92 -30.31
N VAL A 671 -2.10 16.73 -31.27
CA VAL A 671 -3.09 17.79 -31.05
C VAL A 671 -4.30 17.49 -31.92
N ALA A 672 -5.50 17.57 -31.35
CA ALA A 672 -6.78 17.41 -32.06
C ALA A 672 -7.77 18.51 -31.64
N PRO A 673 -8.85 18.78 -32.40
CA PRO A 673 -9.87 19.77 -32.01
C PRO A 673 -10.81 19.26 -30.91
N ASP A 674 -10.23 18.78 -29.81
CA ASP A 674 -10.90 18.24 -28.61
C ASP A 674 -11.11 19.29 -27.50
N GLY A 675 -10.56 20.50 -27.67
CA GLY A 675 -10.62 21.54 -26.65
C GLY A 675 -9.61 21.37 -25.52
N ASN A 676 -8.57 20.54 -25.67
CA ASN A 676 -7.45 20.49 -24.73
C ASN A 676 -6.66 21.82 -24.75
N GLN A 677 -6.81 22.61 -23.69
CA GLN A 677 -6.18 23.94 -23.54
C GLN A 677 -4.82 23.90 -22.84
N ASP A 678 -4.34 22.73 -22.40
CA ASP A 678 -3.06 22.60 -21.71
C ASP A 678 -1.88 22.76 -22.69
N ILE A 679 -2.11 22.54 -23.98
CA ILE A 679 -1.13 22.72 -25.05
C ILE A 679 -1.27 24.14 -25.62
N LEU A 680 -0.44 25.07 -25.12
CA LEU A 680 -0.43 26.47 -25.58
C LEU A 680 0.52 26.72 -26.77
N SER A 681 1.53 25.86 -26.94
CA SER A 681 2.48 25.93 -28.04
C SER A 681 3.03 24.55 -28.34
N ALA A 682 3.43 24.31 -29.59
CA ALA A 682 4.01 23.05 -30.03
C ALA A 682 5.36 23.30 -30.72
N ILE A 683 6.31 22.41 -30.48
CA ILE A 683 7.61 22.41 -31.15
C ILE A 683 7.44 21.81 -32.54
N THR A 684 8.02 22.45 -33.55
CA THR A 684 8.06 21.96 -34.92
C THR A 684 9.37 21.20 -35.20
N LEU A 685 9.41 20.40 -36.26
CA LEU A 685 10.64 19.74 -36.73
C LEU A 685 11.64 20.74 -37.34
N MET A 686 11.20 21.98 -37.59
CA MET A 686 12.04 23.04 -38.13
C MET A 686 12.97 23.61 -37.06
N LYS A 687 14.22 23.82 -37.43
CA LYS A 687 15.23 24.48 -36.61
C LYS A 687 15.76 25.74 -37.28
N ASP A 688 16.16 26.71 -36.48
CA ASP A 688 16.80 27.92 -36.97
C ASP A 688 18.31 27.73 -37.21
N GLU A 689 19.01 28.84 -37.50
CA GLU A 689 20.44 28.83 -37.80
C GLU A 689 21.32 28.51 -36.58
N ASN A 690 20.75 28.57 -35.36
CA ASN A 690 21.41 28.25 -34.10
C ASN A 690 21.08 26.82 -33.63
N ASP A 691 20.42 26.01 -34.46
CA ASP A 691 19.94 24.66 -34.13
C ASP A 691 18.80 24.64 -33.07
N GLU A 692 18.14 25.80 -32.84
CA GLU A 692 16.98 25.90 -31.95
C GLU A 692 15.69 25.54 -32.70
N SER A 693 14.85 24.69 -32.10
CA SER A 693 13.57 24.31 -32.69
C SER A 693 12.58 25.47 -32.67
N LEU A 694 11.93 25.70 -33.82
CA LEU A 694 10.86 26.70 -33.93
C LEU A 694 9.56 26.15 -33.35
N THR A 695 8.71 27.06 -32.85
CA THR A 695 7.40 26.75 -32.29
C THR A 695 6.26 27.39 -33.07
N VAL A 696 5.05 26.88 -32.84
CA VAL A 696 3.78 27.51 -33.19
C VAL A 696 2.92 27.61 -31.94
N ASN A 697 2.13 28.68 -31.80
CA ASN A 697 1.15 28.74 -30.71
C ASN A 697 -0.09 27.93 -31.11
N VAL A 698 -0.71 27.30 -30.13
CA VAL A 698 -1.88 26.44 -30.30
C VAL A 698 -3.07 27.08 -29.60
N SER A 699 -4.18 27.19 -30.32
CA SER A 699 -5.48 27.61 -29.79
C SER A 699 -6.48 26.49 -30.07
N ASN A 700 -6.83 25.74 -29.04
CA ASN A 700 -7.67 24.55 -29.14
C ASN A 700 -9.03 24.75 -28.47
N ALA A 701 -10.10 24.56 -29.24
CA ALA A 701 -11.47 24.48 -28.78
C ALA A 701 -12.15 23.28 -29.46
N VAL A 702 -13.22 22.77 -28.84
CA VAL A 702 -13.99 21.66 -29.42
C VAL A 702 -14.45 22.03 -30.82
N GLY A 703 -14.04 21.24 -31.81
CA GLY A 703 -14.36 21.46 -33.22
C GLY A 703 -13.62 22.61 -33.91
N ASN A 704 -12.67 23.26 -33.24
CA ASN A 704 -11.96 24.42 -33.76
C ASN A 704 -10.52 24.47 -33.23
N LEU A 705 -9.60 23.88 -33.98
CA LEU A 705 -8.16 23.90 -33.70
C LEU A 705 -7.45 24.91 -34.62
N ARG A 706 -6.64 25.78 -34.03
CA ARG A 706 -5.92 26.83 -34.73
C ARG A 706 -4.47 26.90 -34.29
N PHE A 707 -3.61 27.29 -35.23
CA PHE A 707 -2.19 27.51 -35.02
C PHE A 707 -1.83 28.95 -35.37
N VAL A 708 -0.99 29.59 -34.55
CA VAL A 708 -0.42 30.89 -34.86
C VAL A 708 1.04 30.70 -35.22
N ASP A 709 1.39 31.06 -36.45
CA ASP A 709 2.75 30.94 -36.96
C ASP A 709 3.67 32.09 -36.49
N ARG A 710 4.93 32.04 -36.89
CA ARG A 710 5.96 33.01 -36.51
C ARG A 710 5.66 34.44 -36.98
N LYS A 711 4.87 34.61 -38.05
CA LYS A 711 4.40 35.91 -38.54
C LYS A 711 3.14 36.42 -37.83
N GLY A 712 2.65 35.68 -36.82
CA GLY A 712 1.42 36.01 -36.12
C GLY A 712 0.15 35.68 -36.90
N ARG A 713 0.25 34.91 -38.01
CA ARG A 713 -0.92 34.53 -38.80
C ARG A 713 -1.61 33.35 -38.14
N THR A 714 -2.93 33.43 -38.00
CA THR A 714 -3.75 32.35 -37.47
C THR A 714 -4.27 31.48 -38.61
N VAL A 715 -3.93 30.20 -38.58
CA VAL A 715 -4.37 29.18 -39.55
C VAL A 715 -5.21 28.14 -38.82
N SER A 716 -6.34 27.73 -39.40
CA SER A 716 -7.23 26.75 -38.77
C SER A 716 -7.10 25.38 -39.43
N THR A 717 -7.28 24.32 -38.66
CA THR A 717 -7.52 23.01 -39.25
C THR A 717 -8.92 22.95 -39.85
N VAL A 718 -9.10 22.10 -40.85
CA VAL A 718 -10.43 21.71 -41.32
C VAL A 718 -10.97 20.66 -40.35
N TYR A 719 -12.06 21.00 -39.64
CA TYR A 719 -12.66 20.08 -38.68
C TYR A 719 -13.28 18.87 -39.36
N THR A 720 -12.90 17.69 -38.87
CA THR A 720 -13.58 16.42 -39.18
C THR A 720 -13.81 15.65 -37.88
N PRO A 721 -15.00 15.07 -37.66
CA PRO A 721 -15.22 14.14 -36.55
C PRO A 721 -14.52 12.80 -36.77
N ASP A 722 -14.07 12.53 -38.01
CA ASP A 722 -13.34 11.33 -38.40
C ASP A 722 -11.85 11.67 -38.57
N LEU A 723 -11.14 11.75 -37.43
CA LEU A 723 -9.75 12.20 -37.35
C LEU A 723 -8.80 11.27 -38.14
N TYR A 724 -7.82 11.84 -38.86
CA TYR A 724 -6.83 11.02 -39.55
C TYR A 724 -5.73 10.57 -38.59
N LEU A 725 -5.62 9.26 -38.38
CA LEU A 725 -4.70 8.64 -37.43
C LEU A 725 -3.67 7.74 -38.12
N SER A 726 -2.50 7.62 -37.51
CA SER A 726 -1.45 6.64 -37.85
C SER A 726 -0.62 6.31 -36.60
N ASP A 727 0.53 5.62 -36.76
CA ASP A 727 1.39 5.18 -35.63
C ASP A 727 1.85 6.37 -34.77
N ARG A 728 1.17 6.63 -33.64
CA ARG A 728 1.39 7.82 -32.78
C ARG A 728 1.28 9.16 -33.50
N ILE A 729 0.57 9.20 -34.63
CA ILE A 729 0.48 10.39 -35.48
C ILE A 729 -0.98 10.80 -35.65
N VAL A 730 -1.22 12.12 -35.52
CA VAL A 730 -2.48 12.76 -35.93
C VAL A 730 -2.20 13.63 -37.15
N LEU A 731 -3.03 13.53 -38.19
CA LEU A 731 -2.92 14.34 -39.40
C LEU A 731 -4.12 15.29 -39.53
N HIS A 732 -3.86 16.53 -39.93
CA HIS A 732 -4.90 17.54 -40.16
C HIS A 732 -4.76 18.17 -41.54
N GLU A 733 -5.87 18.39 -42.23
CA GLU A 733 -5.92 19.37 -43.31
C GLU A 733 -5.89 20.79 -42.70
N LEU A 734 -5.07 21.69 -43.25
CA LEU A 734 -5.07 23.11 -42.92
C LEU A 734 -5.73 23.93 -44.02
N ASN A 735 -6.54 24.92 -43.62
CA ASN A 735 -7.14 25.89 -44.53
C ASN A 735 -6.19 27.02 -44.99
N GLY A 736 -4.92 26.92 -44.62
CA GLY A 736 -3.83 27.86 -44.90
C GLY A 736 -2.48 27.16 -44.69
N TYR A 737 -1.38 27.87 -44.94
CA TYR A 737 -0.03 27.37 -44.67
C TYR A 737 0.59 28.14 -43.50
N LEU A 738 1.52 27.53 -42.79
CA LEU A 738 2.31 28.16 -41.72
C LEU A 738 3.60 28.76 -42.30
N ASN A 739 3.94 29.99 -41.90
CA ASN A 739 5.13 30.70 -42.38
C ASN A 739 6.20 30.76 -41.28
N TYR A 740 7.36 30.16 -41.57
CA TYR A 740 8.50 30.08 -40.66
C TYR A 740 9.40 31.33 -40.69
N ASN A 741 9.17 32.25 -41.63
CA ASN A 741 9.95 33.49 -41.74
C ASN A 741 9.54 34.48 -40.65
N ASN A 742 10.48 35.35 -40.26
CA ASN A 742 10.16 36.53 -39.46
C ASN A 742 9.42 37.60 -40.27
#